data_AF-A0A839VVH7-F1
#
_entry.id   AF-A0A839VVH7-F1
#
_cell.length_a   1.000
_cell.length_b   1.000
_cell.length_c   1.000
_cell.angle_alpha   90.00
_cell.angle_beta   90.00
_cell.angle_gamma   90.00
#
_symmetry.space_group_name_H-M   'P 1'
#
loop_
_entity.id
_entity.type
_entity.pdbx_description
1 polymer ?
#
loop_
_entity_poly.entity_id
_entity_poly.type
_entity_poly.pdbx_seq_one_letter_code
_entity_poly.pdbx_strand_id
1 'polypeptide(L)'
;MSILVGQWRLSAWRRIAGDGTVTYPFGEDATGLLIYTADGHMAVQMTAAGRPKLDTTDPRGGGTEERAAAYSTSLAYVGRYEVNGGEVTHRLGGCSFPNWSDTVQVRPFTCDGGRLVLRTPPSQIDGITVVNEMAWIWDGPPRDLTHHPAAADSAPRSAPSSLPPDPTSSGDRPMTQSQTQPARARAAAHTAVLDKHPPRAAHQQTDLASLARYMFLLMLRNVTSDGYVIEDPTRPGQFSLPGCVVAAPSYPANTPGVDQDYVFNWVRDAAITALELVEGDLPESPDGSIEALNDYVLFAQTCQNNATPTLAHACFTVDGQSRPWTEQSDGPAVQTIALLHAYSQLSGSSQVIAKQVIARNLEFLLGNYQNPTTNLWEEHQGLSFFARAVQLRCFREVAANTLGIPVPQGTADAANWLERALENHWNGQCYVTLLASDSSPGVSAVAGNLNYDPNIDIVCASVYGAVPVTDTKLLATAAALRGQWADDGSAWQYPINADDRARGIGPLLGRYPGDIYDGDVSDPVQGGHPWALCTANLAELYYRLAAEIESTQAVPLDDLSRPFFAQVGITDPQPPAQVAEALRGAGDAMLRAVVFHSDHYELSEQFDSRSGYEKSVRNLTWSYAAFLSAVRARTPQQPVKTALRKTAKARRPEGV
;
A
#
# COMPACT_ATOMS: atom_id res chain seq x y z
N MET A 1 -1.55 21.73 22.89
CA MET A 1 -1.97 20.42 23.44
C MET A 1 -3.16 20.65 24.36
N SER A 2 -4.21 19.83 24.26
CA SER A 2 -5.41 19.96 25.10
C SER A 2 -5.08 19.69 26.58
N ILE A 3 -5.66 20.46 27.50
CA ILE A 3 -5.49 20.27 28.95
C ILE A 3 -6.02 18.92 29.45
N LEU A 4 -6.83 18.24 28.63
CA LEU A 4 -7.42 16.95 28.94
C LEU A 4 -6.54 15.75 28.61
N VAL A 5 -5.55 15.88 27.70
CA VAL A 5 -4.67 14.77 27.29
C VAL A 5 -4.12 14.08 28.54
N GLY A 6 -4.05 12.76 28.59
CA GLY A 6 -3.54 11.98 29.71
C GLY A 6 -4.56 11.04 30.33
N GLN A 7 -4.23 10.54 31.53
CA GLN A 7 -4.99 9.51 32.23
C GLN A 7 -5.65 10.09 33.48
N TRP A 8 -6.91 9.71 33.70
CA TRP A 8 -7.74 10.22 34.77
C TRP A 8 -8.48 9.08 35.44
N ARG A 9 -8.41 9.00 36.77
CA ARG A 9 -9.11 8.00 37.57
C ARG A 9 -10.44 8.55 38.07
N LEU A 10 -11.51 7.77 37.96
CA LEU A 10 -12.83 8.15 38.46
C LEU A 10 -12.78 8.36 39.98
N SER A 11 -13.32 9.47 40.45
CA SER A 11 -13.51 9.75 41.87
C SER A 11 -14.99 9.73 42.29
N ALA A 12 -15.91 10.06 41.38
CA ALA A 12 -17.35 9.96 41.63
C ALA A 12 -18.15 10.01 40.33
N TRP A 13 -19.26 9.27 40.28
CA TRP A 13 -20.34 9.49 39.32
C TRP A 13 -21.63 9.82 40.07
N ARG A 14 -22.08 11.07 39.95
CA ARG A 14 -23.31 11.58 40.54
C ARG A 14 -24.38 11.75 39.46
N ARG A 15 -25.61 11.38 39.78
CA ARG A 15 -26.80 11.74 39.04
C ARG A 15 -27.62 12.69 39.90
N ILE A 16 -27.79 13.91 39.41
CA ILE A 16 -28.46 15.01 40.11
C ILE A 16 -29.82 15.22 39.46
N ALA A 17 -30.89 15.04 40.20
CA ALA A 17 -32.26 15.31 39.76
C ALA A 17 -32.59 16.81 39.84
N GLY A 18 -33.65 17.24 39.14
CA GLY A 18 -34.07 18.64 39.09
C GLY A 18 -34.44 19.27 40.45
N ASP A 19 -34.74 18.44 41.46
CA ASP A 19 -34.99 18.87 42.84
C ASP A 19 -33.72 18.95 43.70
N GLY A 20 -32.56 18.61 43.13
CA GLY A 20 -31.26 18.58 43.82
C GLY A 20 -30.91 17.23 44.44
N THR A 21 -31.77 16.21 44.35
CA THR A 21 -31.48 14.87 44.87
C THR A 21 -30.29 14.26 44.13
N VAL A 22 -29.29 13.77 44.88
CA VAL A 22 -28.09 13.14 44.33
C VAL A 22 -28.14 11.63 44.55
N THR A 23 -27.93 10.87 43.48
CA THR A 23 -27.74 9.41 43.51
C THR A 23 -26.43 9.02 42.84
N TYR A 24 -25.92 7.83 43.15
CA TYR A 24 -24.66 7.32 42.60
C TYR A 24 -24.92 6.08 41.76
N PRO A 25 -24.97 6.18 40.42
CA PRO A 25 -25.40 5.06 39.57
C PRO A 25 -24.62 3.76 39.75
N PHE A 26 -23.32 3.85 40.08
CA PHE A 26 -22.45 2.69 40.36
C PHE A 26 -21.97 2.63 41.82
N GLY A 27 -22.66 3.33 42.73
CA GLY A 27 -22.25 3.49 44.12
C GLY A 27 -21.20 4.58 44.33
N GLU A 28 -20.98 4.95 45.58
CA GLU A 28 -20.03 6.02 45.97
C GLU A 28 -18.57 5.64 45.68
N ASP A 29 -18.26 4.34 45.75
CA ASP A 29 -16.91 3.79 45.57
C ASP A 29 -16.61 3.33 44.13
N ALA A 30 -17.39 3.80 43.15
CA ALA A 30 -17.19 3.42 41.75
C ALA A 30 -15.77 3.73 41.26
N THR A 31 -15.21 2.82 40.46
CA THR A 31 -13.87 2.96 39.87
C THR A 31 -13.96 3.15 38.37
N GLY A 32 -12.93 3.73 37.77
CA GLY A 32 -12.88 3.90 36.33
C GLY A 32 -11.64 4.62 35.84
N LEU A 33 -11.40 4.51 34.54
CA LEU A 33 -10.30 5.13 33.82
C LEU A 33 -10.86 5.92 32.64
N LEU A 34 -10.39 7.14 32.48
CA LEU A 34 -10.60 8.00 31.33
C LEU A 34 -9.24 8.36 30.74
N ILE A 35 -9.05 8.05 29.46
CA ILE A 35 -7.84 8.38 28.71
C ILE A 35 -8.20 9.35 27.59
N TYR A 36 -7.42 10.41 27.46
CA TYR A 36 -7.40 11.28 26.28
C TYR A 36 -6.01 11.24 25.66
N THR A 37 -5.89 10.92 24.38
CA THR A 37 -4.60 10.89 23.68
C THR A 37 -4.33 12.22 22.97
N ALA A 38 -3.07 12.49 22.64
CA ALA A 38 -2.68 13.75 21.99
C ALA A 38 -3.19 13.85 20.54
N ASP A 39 -3.38 12.72 19.88
CA ASP A 39 -3.86 12.58 18.50
C ASP A 39 -5.40 12.58 18.38
N GLY A 40 -6.13 12.76 19.50
CA GLY A 40 -7.59 13.00 19.50
C GLY A 40 -8.47 11.77 19.76
N HIS A 41 -7.93 10.69 20.33
CA HIS A 41 -8.69 9.52 20.77
C HIS A 41 -9.04 9.59 22.26
N MET A 42 -10.12 8.94 22.65
CA MET A 42 -10.51 8.78 24.04
C MET A 42 -11.10 7.41 24.34
N ALA A 43 -10.94 6.97 25.58
CA ALA A 43 -11.56 5.77 26.12
C ALA A 43 -12.04 6.02 27.56
N VAL A 44 -13.23 5.53 27.89
CA VAL A 44 -13.79 5.52 29.24
C VAL A 44 -14.19 4.10 29.60
N GLN A 45 -13.82 3.68 30.80
CA GLN A 45 -14.35 2.48 31.43
C GLN A 45 -14.65 2.79 32.89
N MET A 46 -15.88 2.49 33.33
CA MET A 46 -16.35 2.70 34.69
C MET A 46 -17.07 1.45 35.19
N THR A 47 -16.88 1.12 36.46
CA THR A 47 -17.48 -0.06 37.09
C THR A 47 -17.89 0.23 38.52
N ALA A 48 -18.98 -0.40 38.98
CA ALA A 48 -19.32 -0.41 40.40
C ALA A 48 -18.25 -1.14 41.23
N ALA A 49 -18.07 -0.76 42.49
CA ALA A 49 -17.22 -1.48 43.43
C ALA A 49 -17.83 -2.85 43.80
N GLY A 50 -16.98 -3.82 44.14
CA GLY A 50 -17.43 -5.11 44.70
C GLY A 50 -18.20 -6.00 43.73
N ARG A 51 -18.02 -5.85 42.41
CA ARG A 51 -18.68 -6.70 41.40
C ARG A 51 -18.38 -8.18 41.65
N PRO A 52 -19.40 -9.06 41.76
CA PRO A 52 -19.19 -10.50 41.89
C PRO A 52 -18.42 -11.08 40.71
N LYS A 53 -17.55 -12.06 40.97
CA LYS A 53 -16.91 -12.84 39.91
C LYS A 53 -17.90 -13.85 39.35
N LEU A 54 -17.84 -14.07 38.03
CA LEU A 54 -18.57 -15.13 37.35
C LEU A 54 -17.87 -16.48 37.60
N ASP A 55 -18.63 -17.56 37.80
CA ASP A 55 -18.09 -18.93 37.93
C ASP A 55 -17.80 -19.55 36.56
N THR A 56 -16.98 -18.86 35.76
CA THR A 56 -16.57 -19.26 34.42
C THR A 56 -15.27 -18.56 34.00
N THR A 57 -14.52 -19.20 33.11
CA THR A 57 -13.33 -18.62 32.48
C THR A 57 -13.61 -18.02 31.10
N ASP A 58 -14.81 -18.25 30.53
CA ASP A 58 -15.22 -17.66 29.26
C ASP A 58 -15.78 -16.24 29.51
N PRO A 59 -15.23 -15.17 28.92
CA PRO A 59 -15.75 -13.80 29.07
C PRO A 59 -17.18 -13.60 28.55
N ARG A 60 -17.72 -14.54 27.76
CA ARG A 60 -19.12 -14.57 27.30
C ARG A 60 -20.01 -15.54 28.10
N GLY A 61 -19.39 -16.32 28.99
CA GLY A 61 -20.02 -17.30 29.86
C GLY A 61 -20.75 -16.68 31.06
N GLY A 62 -21.23 -17.55 31.95
CA GLY A 62 -22.02 -17.16 33.13
C GLY A 62 -23.53 -17.21 32.90
N GLY A 63 -24.28 -17.32 33.99
CA GLY A 63 -25.74 -17.34 33.97
C GLY A 63 -26.33 -16.03 33.45
N THR A 64 -27.56 -16.06 32.95
CA THR A 64 -28.24 -14.86 32.43
C THR A 64 -28.32 -13.73 33.47
N GLU A 65 -28.66 -14.05 34.72
CA GLU A 65 -28.74 -13.06 35.80
C GLU A 65 -27.36 -12.47 36.13
N GLU A 66 -26.32 -13.31 36.17
CA GLU A 66 -24.96 -12.87 36.46
C GLU A 66 -24.40 -11.97 35.36
N ARG A 67 -24.66 -12.30 34.08
CA ARG A 67 -24.28 -11.46 32.94
C ARG A 67 -25.05 -10.14 32.92
N ALA A 68 -26.35 -10.15 33.23
CA ALA A 68 -27.16 -8.93 33.33
C ALA A 68 -26.66 -8.03 34.46
N ALA A 69 -26.29 -8.60 35.62
CA ALA A 69 -25.66 -7.86 36.72
C ALA A 69 -24.28 -7.32 36.33
N ALA A 70 -23.46 -8.12 35.65
CA ALA A 70 -22.14 -7.70 35.17
C ALA A 70 -22.23 -6.53 34.18
N TYR A 71 -23.19 -6.59 33.25
CA TYR A 71 -23.50 -5.51 32.31
C TYR A 71 -24.00 -4.25 33.03
N SER A 72 -24.99 -4.39 33.92
CA SER A 72 -25.65 -3.26 34.59
C SER A 72 -24.75 -2.52 35.58
N THR A 73 -23.58 -3.07 35.90
CA THR A 73 -22.57 -2.49 36.81
C THR A 73 -21.31 -2.03 36.09
N SER A 74 -21.34 -1.93 34.75
CA SER A 74 -20.20 -1.52 33.93
C SER A 74 -20.66 -0.63 32.77
N LEU A 75 -19.90 0.43 32.49
CA LEU A 75 -20.10 1.27 31.32
C LEU A 75 -18.74 1.56 30.68
N ALA A 76 -18.59 1.18 29.42
CA ALA A 76 -17.39 1.45 28.64
C ALA A 76 -17.77 2.11 27.31
N TYR A 77 -16.96 3.06 26.86
CA TYR A 77 -17.07 3.63 25.52
C TYR A 77 -15.74 4.18 25.04
N VAL A 78 -15.54 4.15 23.73
CA VAL A 78 -14.34 4.62 23.05
C VAL A 78 -14.72 5.49 21.85
N GLY A 79 -13.85 6.42 21.48
CA GLY A 79 -14.14 7.33 20.39
C GLY A 79 -13.08 8.39 20.13
N ARG A 80 -13.45 9.36 19.32
CA ARG A 80 -12.67 10.58 19.09
C ARG A 80 -13.13 11.68 20.04
N TYR A 81 -12.27 12.64 20.35
CA TYR A 81 -12.67 13.82 21.09
C TYR A 81 -12.15 15.12 20.49
N GLU A 82 -12.94 16.17 20.68
CA GLU A 82 -12.60 17.55 20.33
C GLU A 82 -12.92 18.45 21.53
N VAL A 83 -12.03 19.40 21.85
CA VAL A 83 -12.23 20.37 22.93
C VAL A 83 -12.47 21.74 22.32
N ASN A 84 -13.63 22.32 22.62
CA ASN A 84 -14.04 23.63 22.14
C ASN A 84 -14.50 24.48 23.33
N GLY A 85 -13.66 25.42 23.77
CA GLY A 85 -13.93 26.25 24.95
C GLY A 85 -14.09 25.41 26.22
N GLY A 86 -15.22 25.54 26.90
CA GLY A 86 -15.56 24.82 28.13
C GLY A 86 -16.24 23.47 27.92
N GLU A 87 -16.25 22.94 26.69
CA GLU A 87 -16.90 21.68 26.35
C GLU A 87 -15.95 20.71 25.66
N VAL A 88 -16.13 19.42 25.93
CA VAL A 88 -15.51 18.33 25.19
C VAL A 88 -16.59 17.54 24.48
N THR A 89 -16.40 17.30 23.19
CA THR A 89 -17.30 16.50 22.36
C THR A 89 -16.67 15.13 22.15
N HIS A 90 -17.34 14.06 22.59
CA HIS A 90 -16.94 12.67 22.28
C HIS A 90 -17.77 12.16 21.10
N ARG A 91 -17.10 11.65 20.06
CA ARG A 91 -17.74 10.94 18.94
C ARG A 91 -17.47 9.44 19.15
N LEU A 92 -18.49 8.71 19.59
CA LEU A 92 -18.31 7.33 20.05
C LEU A 92 -18.26 6.37 18.87
N GLY A 93 -17.19 5.59 18.77
CA GLY A 93 -17.08 4.48 17.80
C GLY A 93 -17.55 3.14 18.37
N GLY A 94 -17.65 3.03 19.70
CA GLY A 94 -18.20 1.84 20.36
C GLY A 94 -18.56 2.10 21.82
N CYS A 95 -19.66 1.52 22.27
CA CYS A 95 -20.11 1.61 23.67
C CYS A 95 -20.71 0.28 24.14
N SER A 96 -20.46 -0.07 25.41
CA SER A 96 -21.10 -1.21 26.06
C SER A 96 -22.62 -1.03 26.14
N PHE A 97 -23.13 0.20 26.13
CA PHE A 97 -24.55 0.48 25.86
C PHE A 97 -24.73 0.73 24.36
N PRO A 98 -25.27 -0.24 23.58
CA PRO A 98 -25.19 -0.18 22.12
C PRO A 98 -25.84 1.07 21.49
N ASN A 99 -26.85 1.63 22.15
CA ASN A 99 -27.57 2.81 21.68
C ASN A 99 -26.71 4.09 21.65
N TRP A 100 -25.52 4.07 22.26
CA TRP A 100 -24.57 5.18 22.24
C TRP A 100 -23.46 5.02 21.21
N SER A 101 -23.28 3.84 20.62
CA SER A 101 -22.36 3.65 19.49
C SER A 101 -22.76 4.55 18.33
N ASP A 102 -21.79 5.14 17.64
CA ASP A 102 -21.96 6.06 16.53
C ASP A 102 -22.74 7.35 16.86
N THR A 103 -22.80 7.70 18.16
CA THR A 103 -23.43 8.94 18.63
C THR A 103 -22.42 9.99 19.08
N VAL A 104 -22.88 11.23 19.15
CA VAL A 104 -22.10 12.37 19.66
C VAL A 104 -22.55 12.72 21.08
N GLN A 105 -21.57 12.86 21.97
CA GLN A 105 -21.76 13.11 23.38
C GLN A 105 -21.02 14.40 23.76
N VAL A 106 -21.76 15.51 23.90
CA VAL A 106 -21.20 16.78 24.36
C VAL A 106 -21.13 16.79 25.89
N ARG A 107 -20.02 17.27 26.45
CA ARG A 107 -19.78 17.34 27.89
C ARG A 107 -19.20 18.70 28.27
N PRO A 108 -19.98 19.59 28.90
CA PRO A 108 -19.41 20.72 29.62
C PRO A 108 -18.44 20.22 30.69
N PHE A 109 -17.29 20.88 30.82
CA PHE A 109 -16.28 20.46 31.79
C PHE A 109 -15.60 21.61 32.54
N THR A 110 -15.08 21.27 33.71
CA THR A 110 -14.12 22.10 34.45
C THR A 110 -12.89 21.27 34.75
N CYS A 111 -11.70 21.85 34.58
CA CYS A 111 -10.43 21.20 34.88
C CYS A 111 -9.55 22.15 35.70
N ASP A 112 -9.32 21.83 36.97
CA ASP A 112 -8.51 22.64 37.88
C ASP A 112 -7.76 21.73 38.88
N GLY A 113 -6.51 22.07 39.20
CA GLY A 113 -5.73 21.41 40.25
C GLY A 113 -5.62 19.88 40.13
N GLY A 114 -5.61 19.32 38.92
CA GLY A 114 -5.60 17.87 38.70
C GLY A 114 -6.97 17.20 38.88
N ARG A 115 -8.06 17.97 38.94
CA ARG A 115 -9.44 17.47 39.01
C ARG A 115 -10.21 17.87 37.75
N LEU A 116 -10.76 16.88 37.06
CA LEU A 116 -11.62 17.05 35.89
C LEU A 116 -13.05 16.68 36.26
N VAL A 117 -14.02 17.53 35.93
CA VAL A 117 -15.44 17.24 36.10
C VAL A 117 -16.13 17.36 34.74
N LEU A 118 -16.74 16.28 34.27
CA LEU A 118 -17.54 16.23 33.05
C LEU A 118 -19.02 16.18 33.42
N ARG A 119 -19.86 16.97 32.75
CA ARG A 119 -21.32 16.94 32.94
C ARG A 119 -22.05 16.55 31.67
N THR A 120 -23.20 15.92 31.79
CA THR A 120 -24.13 15.77 30.65
C THR A 120 -24.98 17.03 30.51
N PRO A 121 -25.44 17.37 29.29
CA PRO A 121 -26.62 18.19 29.13
C PRO A 121 -27.81 17.60 29.93
N PRO A 122 -28.79 18.42 30.35
CA PRO A 122 -29.99 17.92 31.01
C PRO A 122 -30.74 16.92 30.12
N SER A 123 -31.06 15.74 30.66
CA SER A 123 -31.78 14.68 29.96
C SER A 123 -33.01 14.23 30.75
N GLN A 124 -34.05 13.76 30.07
CA GLN A 124 -35.22 13.15 30.72
C GLN A 124 -34.96 11.66 30.96
N ILE A 125 -35.05 11.21 32.21
CA ILE A 125 -35.06 9.79 32.58
C ILE A 125 -36.29 9.58 33.46
N ASP A 126 -37.20 8.69 33.04
CA ASP A 126 -38.45 8.36 33.75
C ASP A 126 -39.30 9.60 34.14
N GLY A 127 -39.33 10.61 33.27
CA GLY A 127 -40.09 11.86 33.48
C GLY A 127 -39.42 12.87 34.42
N ILE A 128 -38.21 12.58 34.89
CA ILE A 128 -37.40 13.46 35.74
C ILE A 128 -36.23 14.00 34.92
N THR A 129 -36.02 15.32 35.01
CA THR A 129 -34.82 15.95 34.41
C THR A 129 -33.62 15.64 35.29
N VAL A 130 -32.58 15.06 34.69
CA VAL A 130 -31.34 14.69 35.39
C VAL A 130 -30.10 15.19 34.66
N VAL A 131 -29.07 15.50 35.44
CA VAL A 131 -27.71 15.78 34.95
C VAL A 131 -26.76 14.77 35.58
N ASN A 132 -25.93 14.13 34.77
CA ASN A 132 -24.85 13.28 35.28
C ASN A 132 -23.58 14.12 35.40
N GLU A 133 -22.89 13.99 36.53
CA GLU A 133 -21.59 14.60 36.83
C GLU A 133 -20.58 13.47 37.11
N MET A 134 -19.55 13.37 36.28
CA MET A 134 -18.44 12.44 36.48
C MET A 134 -17.19 13.25 36.85
N ALA A 135 -16.72 13.05 38.08
CA ALA A 135 -15.51 13.66 38.61
C ALA A 135 -14.34 12.68 38.51
N TRP A 136 -13.20 13.19 38.07
CA TRP A 136 -11.98 12.45 37.80
C TRP A 136 -10.77 13.16 38.41
N ILE A 137 -9.77 12.38 38.81
CA ILE A 137 -8.51 12.86 39.37
C ILE A 137 -7.39 12.45 38.42
N TRP A 138 -6.46 13.37 38.17
CA TRP A 138 -5.27 13.14 37.36
C TRP A 138 -4.46 11.96 37.90
N ASP A 139 -4.14 11.01 37.02
CA ASP A 139 -3.45 9.75 37.36
C ASP A 139 -2.13 9.60 36.60
N GLY A 140 -1.53 10.72 36.19
CA GLY A 140 -0.25 10.78 35.49
C GLY A 140 0.84 11.53 36.27
N PRO A 141 2.04 11.71 35.69
CA PRO A 141 3.12 12.49 36.33
C PRO A 141 2.69 13.95 36.61
N PRO A 142 3.29 14.64 37.61
CA PRO A 142 2.92 16.00 37.99
C PRO A 142 2.93 16.96 36.80
N ARG A 143 1.87 17.77 36.66
CA ARG A 143 1.77 18.80 35.62
C ARG A 143 2.11 20.17 36.18
N ASP A 144 3.04 20.86 35.54
CA ASP A 144 3.22 22.30 35.76
C ASP A 144 2.18 23.06 34.92
N LEU A 145 1.15 23.59 35.59
CA LEU A 145 0.02 24.28 34.96
C LEU A 145 0.15 25.82 35.04
N THR A 146 1.36 26.37 35.24
CA THR A 146 1.56 27.80 35.50
C THR A 146 1.49 28.75 34.28
N HIS A 147 1.14 28.27 33.08
CA HIS A 147 0.95 29.15 31.92
C HIS A 147 -0.42 28.99 31.24
N HIS A 148 -1.34 29.89 31.58
CA HIS A 148 -2.52 30.20 30.78
C HIS A 148 -2.15 31.17 29.63
N PRO A 149 -2.39 30.83 28.35
CA PRO A 149 -2.50 31.84 27.31
C PRO A 149 -3.90 32.45 27.35
N ALA A 150 -3.97 33.76 27.59
CA ALA A 150 -5.19 34.54 27.49
C ALA A 150 -5.72 34.58 26.04
N ALA A 151 -7.04 34.63 25.91
CA ALA A 151 -7.79 34.64 24.66
C ALA A 151 -7.30 35.72 23.67
N ALA A 152 -7.06 35.33 22.42
CA ALA A 152 -6.74 36.24 21.34
C ALA A 152 -8.04 36.84 20.77
N ASP A 153 -8.24 38.12 21.10
CA ASP A 153 -9.26 38.98 20.54
C ASP A 153 -8.92 39.41 19.10
N SER A 154 -9.95 39.59 18.29
CA SER A 154 -9.87 39.90 16.86
C SER A 154 -9.73 41.40 16.59
N ALA A 155 -8.61 41.85 15.98
CA ALA A 155 -8.53 43.09 15.20
C ALA A 155 -7.20 43.16 14.38
N PRO A 156 -7.20 43.75 13.17
CA PRO A 156 -6.06 43.69 12.26
C PRO A 156 -5.02 44.77 12.61
N ARG A 157 -3.74 44.41 12.59
CA ARG A 157 -2.63 45.38 12.70
C ARG A 157 -1.80 45.45 11.43
N SER A 158 -1.71 46.69 10.97
CA SER A 158 -0.79 47.30 10.01
C SER A 158 0.69 47.01 10.28
N ALA A 159 1.46 46.97 9.20
CA ALA A 159 2.90 46.74 9.14
C ALA A 159 3.74 47.72 10.00
N PRO A 160 4.92 47.31 10.49
CA PRO A 160 5.92 48.22 11.00
C PRO A 160 7.17 48.29 10.13
N SER A 161 7.64 49.52 9.94
CA SER A 161 8.96 49.88 9.42
C SER A 161 10.04 49.83 10.52
N SER A 162 11.28 49.95 10.04
CA SER A 162 12.50 50.49 10.67
C SER A 162 13.31 49.63 11.67
N LEU A 163 14.49 49.25 11.18
CA LEU A 163 15.71 48.87 11.90
C LEU A 163 16.46 50.12 12.46
N PRO A 164 17.36 49.93 13.45
CA PRO A 164 18.53 50.78 13.68
C PRO A 164 19.87 50.02 13.46
N PRO A 165 21.03 50.73 13.44
CA PRO A 165 22.11 50.47 12.48
C PRO A 165 23.41 49.88 13.05
N ASP A 166 24.29 49.46 12.12
CA ASP A 166 25.71 49.11 12.34
C ASP A 166 26.67 50.24 11.89
N PRO A 167 27.94 50.27 12.36
CA PRO A 167 28.85 51.40 12.20
C PRO A 167 29.87 51.31 11.04
N THR A 168 30.06 52.46 10.38
CA THR A 168 31.29 53.10 9.82
C THR A 168 32.40 52.30 9.10
N SER A 169 32.68 52.64 7.84
CA SER A 169 33.82 53.47 7.34
C SER A 169 33.91 53.34 5.80
N SER A 170 33.54 54.36 5.02
CA SER A 170 34.31 55.51 4.50
C SER A 170 35.44 55.19 3.51
N GLY A 171 35.27 55.65 2.26
CA GLY A 171 36.30 55.70 1.22
C GLY A 171 35.80 56.32 -0.11
N ASP A 172 35.75 57.65 -0.17
CA ASP A 172 36.03 58.57 -1.30
C ASP A 172 36.11 57.98 -2.74
N ARG A 173 35.49 58.50 -3.82
CA ARG A 173 35.46 59.89 -4.36
C ARG A 173 34.65 59.93 -5.70
N PRO A 174 34.47 61.07 -6.43
CA PRO A 174 33.15 61.56 -6.79
C PRO A 174 32.77 61.52 -8.29
N MET A 175 31.48 61.82 -8.50
CA MET A 175 30.71 61.88 -9.74
C MET A 175 31.20 62.92 -10.77
N THR A 176 30.98 62.60 -12.04
CA THR A 176 30.62 63.56 -13.10
C THR A 176 29.37 63.06 -13.85
N GLN A 177 28.47 64.00 -14.11
CA GLN A 177 27.14 63.83 -14.71
C GLN A 177 27.20 63.59 -16.23
N SER A 178 26.25 62.81 -16.76
CA SER A 178 25.43 63.22 -17.92
C SER A 178 24.35 62.16 -18.28
N GLN A 179 23.11 62.53 -17.99
CA GLN A 179 21.86 62.35 -18.75
C GLN A 179 21.72 61.20 -19.77
N THR A 180 20.69 60.36 -19.58
CA THR A 180 19.70 60.00 -20.63
C THR A 180 18.38 59.49 -20.02
N GLN A 181 17.27 59.93 -20.61
CA GLN A 181 15.86 59.67 -20.27
C GLN A 181 15.38 58.25 -20.66
N PRO A 182 14.17 57.82 -20.24
CA PRO A 182 13.85 56.44 -19.90
C PRO A 182 13.34 55.60 -21.08
N ALA A 183 13.78 54.34 -21.15
CA ALA A 183 13.19 53.32 -21.99
C ALA A 183 12.06 52.59 -21.24
N ARG A 184 10.85 52.65 -21.80
CA ARG A 184 9.68 51.83 -21.40
C ARG A 184 10.02 50.34 -21.50
N ALA A 185 10.06 49.65 -20.37
CA ALA A 185 9.98 48.19 -20.34
C ALA A 185 8.50 47.76 -20.39
N ARG A 186 8.16 46.94 -21.39
CA ARG A 186 6.86 46.27 -21.52
C ARG A 186 6.64 45.34 -20.32
N ALA A 187 5.66 45.65 -19.47
CA ALA A 187 5.06 44.67 -18.59
C ALA A 187 3.95 43.94 -19.35
N ALA A 188 4.27 42.75 -19.87
CA ALA A 188 3.28 41.76 -20.25
C ALA A 188 3.57 40.50 -19.44
N ALA A 189 3.27 40.56 -18.14
CA ALA A 189 3.09 39.35 -17.37
C ALA A 189 1.76 38.75 -17.83
N HIS A 190 1.82 37.64 -18.57
CA HIS A 190 0.66 36.79 -18.77
C HIS A 190 0.23 36.28 -17.39
N THR A 191 -0.79 36.90 -16.80
CA THR A 191 -1.56 36.28 -15.72
C THR A 191 -2.19 35.04 -16.32
N ALA A 192 -1.63 33.87 -16.00
CA ALA A 192 -2.32 32.61 -16.26
C ALA A 192 -3.66 32.68 -15.51
N VAL A 193 -4.73 32.84 -16.28
CA VAL A 193 -6.09 32.65 -15.77
C VAL A 193 -6.17 31.16 -15.46
N LEU A 194 -6.04 30.79 -14.19
CA LEU A 194 -6.37 29.44 -13.75
C LEU A 194 -7.86 29.27 -13.98
N ASP A 195 -8.22 28.38 -14.90
CA ASP A 195 -9.61 27.99 -15.10
C ASP A 195 -10.17 27.54 -13.76
N LYS A 196 -11.24 28.20 -13.32
CA LYS A 196 -11.94 27.84 -12.08
C LYS A 196 -12.67 26.52 -12.32
N HIS A 197 -11.98 25.40 -12.13
CA HIS A 197 -12.63 24.11 -12.08
C HIS A 197 -13.45 24.00 -10.80
N PRO A 198 -14.67 23.45 -10.85
CA PRO A 198 -15.42 23.14 -9.64
C PRO A 198 -14.58 22.18 -8.77
N PRO A 199 -14.57 22.35 -7.43
CA PRO A 199 -13.91 21.41 -6.55
C PRO A 199 -14.51 20.00 -6.76
N ARG A 200 -13.64 19.01 -6.98
CA ARG A 200 -13.96 17.58 -7.08
C ARG A 200 -13.27 16.85 -5.95
N ALA A 201 -13.67 15.61 -5.69
CA ALA A 201 -12.99 14.79 -4.70
C ALA A 201 -11.49 14.64 -5.07
N ALA A 202 -10.60 14.62 -4.08
CA ALA A 202 -9.15 14.65 -4.29
C ALA A 202 -8.69 13.56 -5.28
N HIS A 203 -9.15 12.31 -5.11
CA HIS A 203 -8.83 11.19 -6.00
C HIS A 203 -9.21 11.42 -7.48
N GLN A 204 -10.24 12.24 -7.78
CA GLN A 204 -10.65 12.58 -9.14
C GLN A 204 -9.82 13.72 -9.75
N GLN A 205 -9.12 14.49 -8.92
CA GLN A 205 -8.25 15.60 -9.34
C GLN A 205 -6.78 15.18 -9.39
N THR A 206 -6.41 14.12 -8.68
CA THR A 206 -5.04 13.62 -8.64
C THR A 206 -4.60 13.14 -10.01
N ASP A 207 -3.57 13.79 -10.55
CA ASP A 207 -2.86 13.30 -11.73
C ASP A 207 -2.02 12.08 -11.33
N LEU A 208 -2.36 10.91 -11.88
CA LEU A 208 -1.71 9.64 -11.54
C LEU A 208 -0.21 9.65 -11.87
N ALA A 209 0.20 10.32 -12.95
CA ALA A 209 1.61 10.44 -13.34
C ALA A 209 2.42 11.27 -12.32
N SER A 210 1.85 12.38 -11.85
CA SER A 210 2.45 13.17 -10.78
C SER A 210 2.50 12.40 -9.46
N LEU A 211 1.43 11.66 -9.12
CA LEU A 211 1.40 10.85 -7.90
C LEU A 211 2.42 9.71 -7.92
N ALA A 212 2.67 9.08 -9.08
CA ALA A 212 3.66 8.02 -9.22
C ALA A 212 5.06 8.47 -8.74
N ARG A 213 5.44 9.74 -8.90
CA ARG A 213 6.72 10.24 -8.37
C ARG A 213 6.79 10.19 -6.84
N TYR A 214 5.68 10.42 -6.16
CA TYR A 214 5.59 10.29 -4.70
C TYR A 214 5.56 8.82 -4.27
N MET A 215 4.80 7.98 -4.98
CA MET A 215 4.78 6.53 -4.73
C MET A 215 6.15 5.90 -4.90
N PHE A 216 6.96 6.38 -5.85
CA PHE A 216 8.35 5.94 -6.02
C PHE A 216 9.21 6.26 -4.79
N LEU A 217 9.08 7.46 -4.22
CA LEU A 217 9.79 7.82 -2.99
C LEU A 217 9.32 6.98 -1.79
N LEU A 218 8.02 6.68 -1.70
CA LEU A 218 7.46 5.81 -0.65
C LEU A 218 7.91 4.35 -0.79
N MET A 219 8.14 3.87 -2.02
CA MET A 219 8.73 2.57 -2.29
C MET A 219 10.21 2.54 -1.88
N LEU A 220 10.98 3.60 -2.20
CA LEU A 220 12.42 3.66 -1.94
C LEU A 220 12.78 3.57 -0.46
N ARG A 221 11.89 3.93 0.47
CA ARG A 221 12.16 3.75 1.91
C ARG A 221 12.33 2.28 2.31
N ASN A 222 11.91 1.34 1.47
CA ASN A 222 12.08 -0.09 1.71
C ASN A 222 13.33 -0.65 1.00
N VAL A 223 14.11 0.21 0.32
CA VAL A 223 15.34 -0.15 -0.40
C VAL A 223 16.53 0.44 0.35
N THR A 224 17.39 -0.43 0.86
CA THR A 224 18.54 -0.04 1.68
C THR A 224 19.74 0.33 0.82
N SER A 225 20.64 1.15 1.36
CA SER A 225 21.89 1.59 0.72
C SER A 225 22.99 1.71 1.77
N ASP A 226 24.21 2.07 1.36
CA ASP A 226 25.30 2.36 2.32
C ASP A 226 24.98 3.53 3.27
N GLY A 227 24.10 4.46 2.84
CA GLY A 227 23.66 5.60 3.64
C GLY A 227 22.35 5.40 4.42
N TYR A 228 21.64 4.30 4.18
CA TYR A 228 20.33 4.03 4.77
C TYR A 228 20.16 2.54 5.04
N VAL A 229 20.04 2.18 6.32
CA VAL A 229 19.92 0.79 6.76
C VAL A 229 18.65 0.57 7.58
N ILE A 230 18.17 -0.66 7.58
CA ILE A 230 17.04 -1.14 8.40
C ILE A 230 17.61 -2.10 9.45
N GLU A 231 17.23 -1.91 10.71
CA GLU A 231 17.57 -2.84 11.79
C GLU A 231 16.63 -4.04 11.78
N ASP A 232 17.17 -5.25 11.97
CA ASP A 232 16.37 -6.47 12.08
C ASP A 232 15.53 -6.42 13.37
N PRO A 233 14.19 -6.49 13.28
CA PRO A 233 13.32 -6.35 14.44
C PRO A 233 13.46 -7.50 15.46
N THR A 234 13.98 -8.65 15.02
CA THR A 234 14.18 -9.84 15.85
C THR A 234 15.62 -9.99 16.36
N ARG A 235 16.57 -9.24 15.78
CA ARG A 235 17.99 -9.27 16.12
C ARG A 235 18.55 -7.84 16.30
N PRO A 236 18.27 -7.17 17.43
CA PRO A 236 18.75 -5.82 17.69
C PRO A 236 20.27 -5.69 17.55
N GLY A 237 20.71 -4.62 16.90
CA GLY A 237 22.10 -4.36 16.53
C GLY A 237 22.55 -5.00 15.22
N GLN A 238 21.69 -5.77 14.55
CA GLN A 238 21.94 -6.30 13.21
C GLN A 238 21.23 -5.43 12.16
N PHE A 239 21.99 -4.94 11.20
CA PHE A 239 21.50 -4.01 10.18
C PHE A 239 21.52 -4.65 8.80
N SER A 240 20.63 -4.17 7.94
CA SER A 240 20.59 -4.55 6.52
C SER A 240 21.90 -4.26 5.82
N LEU A 241 22.27 -5.12 4.86
CA LEU A 241 23.30 -4.76 3.88
C LEU A 241 22.71 -3.81 2.82
N PRO A 242 23.54 -2.97 2.15
CA PRO A 242 23.09 -2.18 1.01
C PRO A 242 22.46 -3.05 -0.08
N GLY A 243 21.37 -2.57 -0.70
CA GLY A 243 20.68 -3.26 -1.77
C GLY A 243 19.63 -4.27 -1.32
N CYS A 244 19.43 -4.43 -0.01
CA CYS A 244 18.30 -5.16 0.53
C CYS A 244 17.00 -4.44 0.20
N VAL A 245 16.01 -5.18 -0.28
CA VAL A 245 14.65 -4.68 -0.47
C VAL A 245 13.75 -5.44 0.49
N VAL A 246 13.30 -4.78 1.56
CA VAL A 246 12.33 -5.41 2.48
C VAL A 246 10.96 -5.48 1.83
N ALA A 247 10.19 -6.53 2.07
CA ALA A 247 8.81 -6.64 1.57
C ALA A 247 7.93 -5.55 2.19
N ALA A 248 8.03 -5.36 3.51
CA ALA A 248 7.40 -4.25 4.22
C ALA A 248 8.16 -3.93 5.52
N PRO A 249 8.10 -2.69 6.04
CA PRO A 249 8.66 -2.33 7.34
C PRO A 249 7.77 -2.78 8.53
N SER A 250 6.84 -3.71 8.29
CA SER A 250 5.86 -4.19 9.28
C SER A 250 6.33 -5.45 10.00
N TYR A 251 6.22 -5.43 11.33
CA TYR A 251 6.44 -6.57 12.23
C TYR A 251 5.48 -6.46 13.44
N PRO A 252 5.24 -7.54 14.21
CA PRO A 252 4.14 -7.58 15.18
C PRO A 252 4.17 -6.47 16.24
N ALA A 253 5.36 -6.05 16.67
CA ALA A 253 5.51 -5.02 17.69
C ALA A 253 5.24 -3.59 17.18
N ASN A 254 5.32 -3.32 15.86
CA ASN A 254 5.04 -2.00 15.29
C ASN A 254 3.75 -1.92 14.48
N THR A 255 3.09 -3.05 14.22
CA THR A 255 1.85 -3.13 13.44
C THR A 255 0.76 -3.84 14.26
N PRO A 256 0.05 -3.12 15.15
CA PRO A 256 -1.01 -3.74 15.96
C PRO A 256 -2.10 -4.39 15.11
N GLY A 257 -2.47 -5.62 15.44
CA GLY A 257 -3.47 -6.40 14.69
C GLY A 257 -2.93 -7.09 13.43
N VAL A 258 -1.60 -7.17 13.29
CA VAL A 258 -0.88 -7.94 12.28
C VAL A 258 0.19 -8.74 13.00
N ASP A 259 0.20 -10.06 12.83
CA ASP A 259 1.16 -10.96 13.48
C ASP A 259 2.30 -11.40 12.56
N GLN A 260 2.26 -10.93 11.31
CA GLN A 260 3.29 -11.17 10.31
C GLN A 260 4.50 -10.25 10.50
N ASP A 261 5.68 -10.82 10.24
CA ASP A 261 6.95 -10.09 10.13
C ASP A 261 7.45 -10.14 8.69
N TYR A 262 7.44 -8.96 8.05
CA TYR A 262 7.76 -8.78 6.63
C TYR A 262 9.06 -7.97 6.43
N VAL A 263 9.85 -7.76 7.50
CA VAL A 263 11.16 -7.12 7.44
C VAL A 263 12.22 -8.10 6.93
N PHE A 264 11.95 -8.67 5.74
CA PHE A 264 12.77 -9.63 5.04
C PHE A 264 12.78 -9.31 3.55
N ASN A 265 13.79 -9.81 2.84
CA ASN A 265 13.90 -9.69 1.40
C ASN A 265 13.37 -10.95 0.71
N TRP A 266 12.25 -10.82 0.01
CA TRP A 266 11.81 -11.83 -0.96
C TRP A 266 12.46 -11.60 -2.32
N VAL A 267 12.97 -12.67 -2.94
CA VAL A 267 13.69 -12.57 -4.23
C VAL A 267 12.79 -12.01 -5.33
N ARG A 268 11.50 -12.41 -5.36
CA ARG A 268 10.51 -11.90 -6.30
C ARG A 268 10.30 -10.40 -6.11
N ASP A 269 9.93 -9.99 -4.90
CA ASP A 269 9.57 -8.62 -4.53
C ASP A 269 10.74 -7.67 -4.79
N ALA A 270 11.95 -8.07 -4.41
CA ALA A 270 13.17 -7.32 -4.66
C ALA A 270 13.45 -7.17 -6.17
N ALA A 271 13.22 -8.22 -6.97
CA ALA A 271 13.40 -8.16 -8.41
C ALA A 271 12.33 -7.32 -9.14
N ILE A 272 11.07 -7.40 -8.71
CA ILE A 272 9.99 -6.52 -9.21
C ILE A 272 10.30 -5.06 -8.86
N THR A 273 10.76 -4.80 -7.65
CA THR A 273 11.18 -3.46 -7.22
C THR A 273 12.36 -2.96 -8.04
N ALA A 274 13.34 -3.82 -8.32
CA ALA A 274 14.50 -3.46 -9.16
C ALA A 274 14.10 -3.04 -10.57
N LEU A 275 13.05 -3.63 -11.17
CA LEU A 275 12.51 -3.14 -12.46
C LEU A 275 11.99 -1.70 -12.36
N GLU A 276 11.39 -1.32 -11.23
CA GLU A 276 10.97 0.06 -10.99
C GLU A 276 12.13 0.99 -10.69
N LEU A 277 13.22 0.51 -10.08
CA LEU A 277 14.47 1.28 -9.93
C LEU A 277 15.11 1.60 -11.28
N VAL A 278 15.08 0.65 -12.23
CA VAL A 278 15.59 0.84 -13.61
C VAL A 278 14.85 1.95 -14.35
N GLU A 279 13.53 2.03 -14.16
CA GLU A 279 12.66 3.03 -14.79
C GLU A 279 12.58 4.34 -13.99
N GLY A 280 13.16 4.35 -12.78
CA GLY A 280 13.18 5.50 -11.89
C GLY A 280 14.21 6.55 -12.31
N ASP A 281 13.89 7.82 -12.06
CA ASP A 281 14.81 8.96 -12.25
C ASP A 281 15.79 9.07 -11.06
N LEU A 282 16.60 8.03 -10.87
CA LEU A 282 17.59 7.95 -9.80
C LEU A 282 18.87 8.71 -10.14
N PRO A 283 19.58 9.28 -9.15
CA PRO A 283 20.83 9.99 -9.40
C PRO A 283 21.92 9.08 -10.00
N GLU A 284 22.57 9.56 -11.06
CA GLU A 284 23.76 8.92 -11.63
C GLU A 284 25.01 9.22 -10.79
N SER A 285 25.79 8.16 -10.53
CA SER A 285 27.17 8.24 -10.07
C SER A 285 28.08 8.88 -11.14
N PRO A 286 29.30 9.36 -10.78
CA PRO A 286 30.20 10.01 -11.74
C PRO A 286 30.59 9.16 -12.96
N ASP A 287 30.50 7.84 -12.86
CA ASP A 287 30.73 6.89 -13.96
C ASP A 287 29.48 6.62 -14.83
N GLY A 288 28.35 7.27 -14.51
CA GLY A 288 27.06 7.11 -15.17
C GLY A 288 26.26 5.90 -14.70
N SER A 289 26.70 5.20 -13.65
CA SER A 289 25.95 4.09 -13.05
C SER A 289 24.93 4.57 -12.01
N ILE A 290 23.95 3.74 -11.67
CA ILE A 290 22.98 4.02 -10.61
C ILE A 290 23.35 3.19 -9.38
N GLU A 291 23.66 3.86 -8.27
CA GLU A 291 24.19 3.18 -7.09
C GLU A 291 23.20 2.19 -6.46
N ALA A 292 21.91 2.53 -6.40
CA ALA A 292 20.89 1.60 -5.91
C ALA A 292 20.82 0.29 -6.72
N LEU A 293 21.11 0.33 -8.03
CA LEU A 293 21.18 -0.86 -8.87
C LEU A 293 22.48 -1.62 -8.65
N ASN A 294 23.61 -0.93 -8.42
CA ASN A 294 24.87 -1.56 -8.03
C ASN A 294 24.72 -2.33 -6.71
N ASP A 295 24.12 -1.70 -5.71
CA ASP A 295 23.82 -2.28 -4.40
C ASP A 295 22.91 -3.49 -4.52
N TYR A 296 21.81 -3.39 -5.30
CA TYR A 296 20.90 -4.51 -5.55
C TYR A 296 21.63 -5.74 -6.12
N VAL A 297 22.56 -5.54 -7.08
CA VAL A 297 23.34 -6.63 -7.68
C VAL A 297 24.22 -7.33 -6.64
N LEU A 298 24.85 -6.57 -5.75
CA LEU A 298 25.69 -7.11 -4.67
C LEU A 298 24.86 -7.89 -3.65
N PHE A 299 23.70 -7.35 -3.26
CA PHE A 299 22.79 -8.01 -2.35
C PHE A 299 22.20 -9.29 -2.96
N ALA A 300 21.79 -9.24 -4.24
CA ALA A 300 21.33 -10.41 -4.99
C ALA A 300 22.38 -11.53 -5.01
N GLN A 301 23.67 -11.21 -5.22
CA GLN A 301 24.75 -12.19 -5.13
C GLN A 301 24.88 -12.75 -3.70
N THR A 302 24.76 -11.91 -2.67
CA THR A 302 24.79 -12.35 -1.27
C THR A 302 23.69 -13.37 -0.97
N CYS A 303 22.43 -13.06 -1.31
CA CYS A 303 21.32 -14.00 -1.17
C CYS A 303 21.57 -15.29 -1.98
N GLN A 304 22.02 -15.18 -3.23
CA GLN A 304 22.30 -16.34 -4.08
C GLN A 304 23.42 -17.24 -3.52
N ASN A 305 24.40 -16.67 -2.81
CA ASN A 305 25.46 -17.43 -2.14
C ASN A 305 24.97 -18.14 -0.87
N ASN A 306 23.99 -17.57 -0.18
CA ASN A 306 23.43 -18.12 1.06
C ASN A 306 22.13 -18.93 0.83
N ALA A 307 21.70 -19.08 -0.42
CA ALA A 307 20.47 -19.78 -0.78
C ALA A 307 20.55 -21.27 -0.39
N THR A 308 19.63 -21.69 0.47
CA THR A 308 19.47 -23.07 0.92
C THR A 308 17.97 -23.36 1.12
N PRO A 309 17.45 -24.53 0.72
CA PRO A 309 18.16 -25.67 0.13
C PRO A 309 18.53 -25.50 -1.35
N THR A 310 17.86 -24.63 -2.10
CA THR A 310 18.14 -24.45 -3.54
C THR A 310 18.18 -22.97 -3.93
N LEU A 311 18.50 -22.69 -5.19
CA LEU A 311 18.41 -21.33 -5.75
C LEU A 311 16.97 -20.82 -5.91
N ALA A 312 15.95 -21.67 -5.73
CA ALA A 312 14.56 -21.23 -5.63
C ALA A 312 14.19 -20.70 -4.24
N HIS A 313 15.09 -20.70 -3.27
CA HIS A 313 14.77 -20.20 -1.94
C HIS A 313 14.29 -18.75 -1.96
N ALA A 314 13.10 -18.50 -1.43
CA ALA A 314 12.38 -17.27 -1.69
C ALA A 314 12.74 -16.10 -0.76
N CYS A 315 13.09 -16.37 0.50
CA CYS A 315 13.11 -15.34 1.56
C CYS A 315 14.43 -15.30 2.32
N PHE A 316 14.96 -14.08 2.51
CA PHE A 316 16.23 -13.83 3.17
C PHE A 316 16.10 -12.74 4.23
N THR A 317 16.93 -12.81 5.27
CA THR A 317 17.08 -11.73 6.24
C THR A 317 17.62 -10.45 5.60
N VAL A 318 17.51 -9.33 6.31
CA VAL A 318 17.99 -8.02 5.82
C VAL A 318 19.50 -7.99 5.54
N ASP A 319 20.27 -8.89 6.14
CA ASP A 319 21.70 -9.10 5.91
C ASP A 319 22.01 -10.27 4.95
N GLY A 320 21.00 -10.79 4.25
CA GLY A 320 21.13 -11.75 3.16
C GLY A 320 21.34 -13.20 3.58
N GLN A 321 21.01 -13.57 4.82
CA GLN A 321 21.00 -14.97 5.27
C GLN A 321 19.68 -15.66 4.88
N SER A 322 19.73 -16.94 4.54
CA SER A 322 18.50 -17.70 4.26
C SER A 322 17.63 -17.81 5.52
N ARG A 323 16.33 -17.55 5.36
CA ARG A 323 15.30 -17.72 6.38
C ARG A 323 14.49 -18.97 6.03
N PRO A 324 14.21 -19.90 6.97
CA PRO A 324 13.35 -21.05 6.69
C PRO A 324 12.02 -20.62 6.05
N TRP A 325 11.84 -20.97 4.77
CA TRP A 325 10.70 -20.55 3.93
C TRP A 325 10.56 -21.47 2.70
N THR A 326 9.65 -21.15 1.80
CA THR A 326 9.31 -21.98 0.63
C THR A 326 10.26 -21.80 -0.55
N GLU A 327 10.26 -22.78 -1.47
CA GLU A 327 11.04 -22.77 -2.71
C GLU A 327 10.18 -22.38 -3.92
N GLN A 328 10.57 -21.30 -4.60
CA GLN A 328 9.85 -20.57 -5.63
C GLN A 328 10.75 -20.27 -6.84
N SER A 329 10.49 -20.95 -7.96
CA SER A 329 11.34 -20.92 -9.16
C SER A 329 11.08 -19.72 -10.07
N ASP A 330 10.11 -18.87 -9.74
CA ASP A 330 9.87 -17.59 -10.41
C ASP A 330 10.88 -16.51 -9.96
N GLY A 331 11.33 -16.54 -8.69
CA GLY A 331 12.30 -15.58 -8.15
C GLY A 331 13.57 -15.42 -9.00
N PRO A 332 14.33 -16.50 -9.27
CA PRO A 332 15.50 -16.45 -10.16
C PRO A 332 15.20 -15.94 -11.57
N ALA A 333 13.98 -16.17 -12.07
CA ALA A 333 13.57 -15.72 -13.40
C ALA A 333 13.29 -14.20 -13.42
N VAL A 334 12.51 -13.67 -12.46
CA VAL A 334 12.28 -12.22 -12.35
C VAL A 334 13.60 -11.50 -12.05
N GLN A 335 14.45 -12.04 -11.17
CA GLN A 335 15.76 -11.46 -10.86
C GLN A 335 16.65 -11.39 -12.11
N THR A 336 16.66 -12.43 -12.94
CA THR A 336 17.40 -12.40 -14.21
C THR A 336 16.88 -11.31 -15.15
N ILE A 337 15.55 -11.18 -15.29
CA ILE A 337 14.93 -10.11 -16.08
C ILE A 337 15.35 -8.74 -15.55
N ALA A 338 15.23 -8.49 -14.24
CA ALA A 338 15.62 -7.22 -13.63
C ALA A 338 17.10 -6.87 -13.91
N LEU A 339 17.99 -7.86 -13.79
CA LEU A 339 19.43 -7.67 -14.06
C LEU A 339 19.74 -7.39 -15.54
N LEU A 340 18.99 -7.98 -16.47
CA LEU A 340 19.11 -7.66 -17.90
C LEU A 340 18.75 -6.19 -18.17
N HIS A 341 17.64 -5.72 -17.59
CA HIS A 341 17.15 -4.36 -17.77
C HIS A 341 18.07 -3.32 -17.09
N ALA A 342 18.59 -3.66 -15.90
CA ALA A 342 19.53 -2.82 -15.17
C ALA A 342 20.93 -2.75 -15.81
N TYR A 343 21.33 -3.74 -16.61
CA TYR A 343 22.73 -3.98 -16.98
C TYR A 343 23.48 -2.74 -17.50
N SER A 344 22.83 -1.93 -18.34
CA SER A 344 23.44 -0.74 -18.95
C SER A 344 23.62 0.43 -17.97
N GLN A 345 22.94 0.39 -16.83
CA GLN A 345 22.99 1.37 -15.74
C GLN A 345 23.92 0.92 -14.59
N LEU A 346 24.54 -0.25 -14.70
CA LEU A 346 25.47 -0.77 -13.69
C LEU A 346 26.90 -0.29 -13.91
N SER A 347 27.66 -0.16 -12.83
CA SER A 347 29.12 0.03 -12.87
C SER A 347 29.80 -1.19 -13.53
N GLY A 348 31.02 -1.00 -14.03
CA GLY A 348 31.78 -2.08 -14.67
C GLY A 348 32.01 -3.30 -13.75
N SER A 349 32.23 -3.07 -12.45
CA SER A 349 32.34 -4.14 -11.44
C SER A 349 31.00 -4.84 -11.21
N SER A 350 29.90 -4.09 -11.08
CA SER A 350 28.58 -4.68 -10.86
C SER A 350 28.09 -5.44 -12.09
N GLN A 351 28.46 -5.04 -13.31
CA GLN A 351 28.19 -5.81 -14.53
C GLN A 351 28.83 -7.20 -14.52
N VAL A 352 30.04 -7.35 -13.96
CA VAL A 352 30.70 -8.66 -13.83
C VAL A 352 29.92 -9.55 -12.85
N ILE A 353 29.48 -8.99 -11.74
CA ILE A 353 28.70 -9.70 -10.73
C ILE A 353 27.31 -10.07 -11.26
N ALA A 354 26.62 -9.14 -11.93
CA ALA A 354 25.33 -9.40 -12.56
C ALA A 354 25.41 -10.56 -13.55
N LYS A 355 26.47 -10.65 -14.37
CA LYS A 355 26.70 -11.80 -15.26
C LYS A 355 26.82 -13.12 -14.51
N GLN A 356 27.48 -13.14 -13.35
CA GLN A 356 27.61 -14.35 -12.53
C GLN A 356 26.28 -14.76 -11.92
N VAL A 357 25.51 -13.79 -11.39
CA VAL A 357 24.18 -14.04 -10.82
C VAL A 357 23.24 -14.57 -11.90
N ILE A 358 23.20 -13.94 -13.07
CA ILE A 358 22.41 -14.39 -14.22
C ILE A 358 22.80 -15.81 -14.64
N ALA A 359 24.09 -16.11 -14.77
CA ALA A 359 24.55 -17.42 -15.19
C ALA A 359 24.08 -18.54 -14.25
N ARG A 360 24.20 -18.33 -12.93
CA ARG A 360 23.74 -19.29 -11.91
C ARG A 360 22.21 -19.44 -11.89
N ASN A 361 21.47 -18.35 -12.06
CA ASN A 361 20.02 -18.40 -12.18
C ASN A 361 19.61 -19.21 -13.41
N LEU A 362 20.24 -18.98 -14.57
CA LEU A 362 19.91 -19.71 -15.80
C LEU A 362 20.26 -21.19 -15.72
N GLU A 363 21.39 -21.55 -15.10
CA GLU A 363 21.74 -22.96 -14.84
C GLU A 363 20.66 -23.64 -14.00
N PHE A 364 20.22 -23.00 -12.90
CA PHE A 364 19.15 -23.52 -12.06
C PHE A 364 17.83 -23.65 -12.82
N LEU A 365 17.42 -22.60 -13.54
CA LEU A 365 16.15 -22.57 -14.26
C LEU A 365 16.11 -23.63 -15.37
N LEU A 366 17.18 -23.82 -16.12
CA LEU A 366 17.26 -24.87 -17.15
C LEU A 366 17.17 -26.29 -16.55
N GLY A 367 17.63 -26.48 -15.31
CA GLY A 367 17.46 -27.73 -14.58
C GLY A 367 16.07 -27.96 -13.98
N ASN A 368 15.24 -26.91 -13.85
CA ASN A 368 14.02 -26.95 -13.02
C ASN A 368 12.73 -26.45 -13.69
N TYR A 369 12.77 -25.83 -14.88
CA TYR A 369 11.59 -25.20 -15.51
C TYR A 369 10.41 -26.15 -15.77
N GLN A 370 10.63 -27.47 -15.74
CA GLN A 370 9.57 -28.47 -15.90
C GLN A 370 8.91 -28.89 -14.58
N ASN A 371 9.57 -28.63 -13.44
CA ASN A 371 9.20 -29.19 -12.14
C ASN A 371 8.13 -28.35 -11.42
N PRO A 372 7.42 -28.95 -10.46
CA PRO A 372 6.55 -28.20 -9.55
C PRO A 372 7.33 -27.18 -8.72
N THR A 373 6.65 -26.10 -8.34
CA THR A 373 7.17 -25.04 -7.49
C THR A 373 6.06 -24.50 -6.60
N THR A 374 6.41 -23.88 -5.47
CA THR A 374 5.43 -23.15 -4.67
C THR A 374 4.97 -21.94 -5.48
N ASN A 375 3.67 -21.68 -5.51
CA ASN A 375 3.13 -20.54 -6.25
C ASN A 375 3.51 -19.19 -5.60
N LEU A 376 3.19 -18.10 -6.29
CA LEU A 376 3.53 -16.75 -5.84
C LEU A 376 2.91 -16.34 -4.49
N TRP A 377 1.81 -16.95 -4.10
CA TRP A 377 1.14 -16.73 -2.81
C TRP A 377 1.71 -17.58 -1.68
N GLU A 378 2.70 -18.43 -1.99
CA GLU A 378 3.46 -19.21 -1.00
C GLU A 378 2.62 -20.28 -0.27
N GLU A 379 1.47 -20.64 -0.85
CA GLU A 379 0.44 -21.49 -0.23
C GLU A 379 0.44 -22.93 -0.74
N HIS A 380 0.66 -23.10 -2.03
CA HIS A 380 0.44 -24.37 -2.70
C HIS A 380 1.55 -24.69 -3.70
N GLN A 381 1.89 -25.97 -3.80
CA GLN A 381 2.89 -26.48 -4.73
C GLN A 381 2.22 -27.19 -5.90
N GLY A 382 2.68 -26.88 -7.11
CA GLY A 382 2.19 -27.50 -8.35
C GLY A 382 2.95 -26.98 -9.55
N LEU A 383 2.50 -27.32 -10.75
CA LEU A 383 3.01 -26.70 -11.97
C LEU A 383 2.38 -25.30 -12.05
N SER A 384 3.08 -24.25 -11.59
CA SER A 384 2.55 -22.88 -11.51
C SER A 384 2.54 -22.18 -12.87
N PHE A 385 1.39 -21.61 -13.24
CA PHE A 385 1.22 -20.81 -14.46
C PHE A 385 2.10 -19.56 -14.41
N PHE A 386 2.04 -18.82 -13.31
CA PHE A 386 2.84 -17.61 -13.10
C PHE A 386 4.34 -17.88 -13.23
N ALA A 387 4.86 -18.90 -12.53
CA ALA A 387 6.28 -19.22 -12.59
C ALA A 387 6.73 -19.59 -14.02
N ARG A 388 5.94 -20.40 -14.73
CA ARG A 388 6.22 -20.79 -16.12
C ARG A 388 6.20 -19.60 -17.07
N ALA A 389 5.25 -18.67 -16.89
CA ALA A 389 5.14 -17.48 -17.71
C ALA A 389 6.32 -16.52 -17.51
N VAL A 390 6.78 -16.34 -16.28
CA VAL A 390 7.97 -15.52 -15.98
C VAL A 390 9.25 -16.20 -16.49
N GLN A 391 9.39 -17.52 -16.32
CA GLN A 391 10.52 -18.27 -16.87
C GLN A 391 10.57 -18.19 -18.40
N LEU A 392 9.42 -18.25 -19.07
CA LEU A 392 9.31 -18.07 -20.52
C LEU A 392 9.82 -16.69 -20.93
N ARG A 393 9.40 -15.63 -20.22
CA ARG A 393 9.90 -14.27 -20.46
C ARG A 393 11.41 -14.19 -20.26
N CYS A 394 11.91 -14.72 -19.15
CA CYS A 394 13.34 -14.74 -18.83
C CYS A 394 14.16 -15.37 -19.97
N PHE A 395 13.79 -16.58 -20.42
CA PHE A 395 14.51 -17.25 -21.51
C PHE A 395 14.42 -16.50 -22.84
N ARG A 396 13.27 -15.90 -23.16
CA ARG A 396 13.11 -15.08 -24.38
C ARG A 396 13.97 -13.83 -24.35
N GLU A 397 14.00 -13.11 -23.23
CA GLU A 397 14.82 -11.90 -23.09
C GLU A 397 16.31 -12.22 -23.07
N VAL A 398 16.74 -13.31 -22.42
CA VAL A 398 18.12 -13.80 -22.52
C VAL A 398 18.45 -14.15 -23.96
N ALA A 399 17.61 -14.90 -24.67
CA ALA A 399 17.87 -15.26 -26.06
C ALA A 399 17.99 -14.03 -26.99
N ALA A 400 17.24 -12.96 -26.71
CA ALA A 400 17.23 -11.72 -27.48
C ALA A 400 18.28 -10.69 -27.04
N ASN A 401 19.03 -10.94 -25.96
CA ASN A 401 19.89 -9.92 -25.37
C ASN A 401 21.03 -9.49 -26.31
N THR A 402 21.32 -8.18 -26.32
CA THR A 402 22.47 -7.60 -27.05
C THR A 402 23.58 -7.14 -26.11
N LEU A 403 23.56 -7.59 -24.85
CA LEU A 403 24.39 -7.09 -23.75
C LEU A 403 25.70 -7.89 -23.60
N GLY A 404 25.92 -8.87 -24.47
CA GLY A 404 27.04 -9.81 -24.35
C GLY A 404 26.89 -10.73 -23.15
N ILE A 405 25.65 -10.97 -22.71
CA ILE A 405 25.33 -11.97 -21.69
C ILE A 405 25.21 -13.32 -22.39
N PRO A 406 25.98 -14.34 -21.97
CA PRO A 406 25.95 -15.66 -22.61
C PRO A 406 24.54 -16.25 -22.61
N VAL A 407 24.14 -16.81 -23.74
CA VAL A 407 22.89 -17.58 -23.87
C VAL A 407 23.25 -19.06 -23.70
N PRO A 408 22.85 -19.72 -22.60
CA PRO A 408 23.16 -21.12 -22.40
C PRO A 408 22.51 -22.03 -23.45
N GLN A 409 23.10 -23.21 -23.66
CA GLN A 409 22.48 -24.23 -24.50
C GLN A 409 21.16 -24.69 -23.87
N GLY A 410 20.12 -24.90 -24.69
CA GLY A 410 18.80 -25.32 -24.24
C GLY A 410 17.83 -24.19 -23.89
N THR A 411 18.27 -22.92 -23.87
CA THR A 411 17.38 -21.76 -23.62
C THR A 411 16.21 -21.70 -24.60
N ALA A 412 16.45 -21.90 -25.90
CA ALA A 412 15.40 -21.91 -26.91
C ALA A 412 14.42 -23.10 -26.74
N ASP A 413 14.93 -24.28 -26.41
CA ASP A 413 14.12 -25.48 -26.19
C ASP A 413 13.24 -25.32 -24.94
N ALA A 414 13.78 -24.78 -23.86
CA ALA A 414 13.05 -24.48 -22.63
C ALA A 414 11.94 -23.46 -22.88
N ALA A 415 12.21 -22.38 -23.62
CA ALA A 415 11.20 -21.39 -24.01
C ALA A 415 10.06 -22.03 -24.84
N ASN A 416 10.41 -22.80 -25.88
CA ASN A 416 9.42 -23.48 -26.73
C ASN A 416 8.60 -24.54 -25.96
N TRP A 417 9.19 -25.17 -24.95
CA TRP A 417 8.49 -26.10 -24.09
C TRP A 417 7.52 -25.38 -23.14
N LEU A 418 7.97 -24.30 -22.48
CA LEU A 418 7.14 -23.51 -21.55
C LEU A 418 5.93 -22.89 -22.25
N GLU A 419 6.10 -22.37 -23.47
CA GLU A 419 5.00 -21.83 -24.28
C GLU A 419 3.89 -22.87 -24.47
N ARG A 420 4.24 -24.09 -24.90
CA ARG A 420 3.28 -25.20 -25.03
C ARG A 420 2.71 -25.63 -23.69
N ALA A 421 3.51 -25.61 -22.63
CA ALA A 421 3.07 -26.04 -21.31
C ALA A 421 2.02 -25.09 -20.71
N LEU A 422 2.11 -23.78 -20.98
CA LEU A 422 1.10 -22.81 -20.55
C LEU A 422 -0.28 -23.09 -21.16
N GLU A 423 -0.34 -23.61 -22.39
CA GLU A 423 -1.60 -23.99 -23.04
C GLU A 423 -2.37 -25.06 -22.24
N ASN A 424 -1.65 -25.95 -21.55
CA ASN A 424 -2.24 -27.03 -20.77
C ASN A 424 -2.97 -26.55 -19.51
N HIS A 425 -2.85 -25.28 -19.13
CA HIS A 425 -3.57 -24.74 -17.98
C HIS A 425 -5.01 -24.35 -18.30
N TRP A 426 -5.44 -24.37 -19.57
CA TRP A 426 -6.81 -23.99 -19.92
C TRP A 426 -7.80 -25.13 -19.60
N ASN A 427 -8.79 -24.87 -18.74
CA ASN A 427 -9.81 -25.86 -18.35
C ASN A 427 -11.11 -25.81 -19.18
N GLY A 428 -11.17 -24.94 -20.21
CA GLY A 428 -12.38 -24.68 -20.98
C GLY A 428 -13.12 -23.41 -20.57
N GLN A 429 -12.83 -22.84 -19.40
CA GLN A 429 -13.48 -21.63 -18.86
C GLN A 429 -12.48 -20.57 -18.40
N CYS A 430 -11.41 -20.99 -17.70
CA CYS A 430 -10.32 -20.14 -17.25
C CYS A 430 -8.98 -20.89 -17.33
N TYR A 431 -7.88 -20.14 -17.23
CA TYR A 431 -6.60 -20.73 -16.89
C TYR A 431 -6.59 -21.13 -15.41
N VAL A 432 -6.16 -22.37 -15.13
CA VAL A 432 -5.88 -22.82 -13.77
C VAL A 432 -4.49 -22.36 -13.33
N THR A 433 -4.36 -21.86 -12.10
CA THR A 433 -3.08 -21.36 -11.56
C THR A 433 -2.05 -22.46 -11.37
N LEU A 434 -2.44 -23.58 -10.77
CA LEU A 434 -1.57 -24.72 -10.50
C LEU A 434 -2.12 -25.94 -11.20
N LEU A 435 -1.42 -26.42 -12.24
CA LEU A 435 -1.81 -27.66 -12.92
C LEU A 435 -1.34 -28.87 -12.10
N ALA A 436 -2.21 -29.86 -11.93
CA ALA A 436 -1.88 -31.12 -11.27
C ALA A 436 -0.85 -31.90 -12.11
N SER A 437 0.25 -32.33 -11.48
CA SER A 437 1.23 -33.19 -12.13
C SER A 437 0.55 -34.47 -12.63
N ASP A 438 0.92 -34.93 -13.83
CA ASP A 438 0.43 -36.17 -14.45
C ASP A 438 -1.09 -36.24 -14.70
N SER A 439 -1.75 -35.07 -14.78
CA SER A 439 -3.18 -34.95 -15.08
C SER A 439 -3.45 -34.52 -16.53
N SER A 440 -4.71 -34.58 -16.93
CA SER A 440 -5.14 -34.00 -18.22
C SER A 440 -5.04 -32.47 -18.19
N PRO A 441 -4.89 -31.79 -19.35
CA PRO A 441 -4.93 -30.34 -19.42
C PRO A 441 -6.12 -29.74 -18.66
N GLY A 442 -5.88 -28.64 -17.94
CA GLY A 442 -6.89 -27.87 -17.24
C GLY A 442 -7.30 -28.42 -15.86
N VAL A 443 -6.66 -29.48 -15.36
CA VAL A 443 -6.97 -30.03 -14.03
C VAL A 443 -6.14 -29.34 -12.95
N SER A 444 -6.82 -28.61 -12.06
CA SER A 444 -6.17 -27.91 -10.94
C SER A 444 -5.54 -28.89 -9.94
N ALA A 445 -4.35 -28.55 -9.46
CA ALA A 445 -3.67 -29.23 -8.35
C ALA A 445 -4.32 -28.92 -6.99
N VAL A 446 -5.09 -27.83 -6.92
CA VAL A 446 -5.75 -27.38 -5.69
C VAL A 446 -7.17 -27.93 -5.66
N ALA A 447 -7.61 -28.39 -4.49
CA ALA A 447 -8.92 -28.99 -4.34
C ALA A 447 -10.04 -27.98 -4.68
N GLY A 448 -11.00 -28.38 -5.53
CA GLY A 448 -12.02 -27.46 -6.06
C GLY A 448 -12.91 -26.81 -5.01
N ASN A 449 -13.04 -27.38 -3.81
CA ASN A 449 -13.79 -26.78 -2.70
C ASN A 449 -13.12 -25.52 -2.13
N LEU A 450 -11.86 -25.24 -2.48
CA LEU A 450 -11.13 -24.04 -2.07
C LEU A 450 -11.38 -22.85 -3.00
N ASN A 451 -12.05 -23.05 -4.15
CA ASN A 451 -12.34 -22.00 -5.15
C ASN A 451 -11.10 -21.22 -5.62
N TYR A 452 -9.95 -21.90 -5.65
CA TYR A 452 -8.66 -21.28 -5.94
C TYR A 452 -8.52 -20.76 -7.38
N ASP A 453 -9.35 -21.28 -8.29
CA ASP A 453 -9.43 -20.87 -9.69
C ASP A 453 -10.78 -20.18 -9.99
N PRO A 454 -10.79 -19.05 -10.72
CA PRO A 454 -9.62 -18.38 -11.28
C PRO A 454 -8.82 -17.60 -10.20
N ASN A 455 -7.53 -17.38 -10.47
CA ASN A 455 -6.59 -16.66 -9.58
C ASN A 455 -5.97 -15.47 -10.31
N ILE A 456 -5.74 -14.36 -9.60
CA ILE A 456 -5.17 -13.13 -10.19
C ILE A 456 -3.75 -13.33 -10.73
N ASP A 457 -3.06 -14.39 -10.33
CA ASP A 457 -1.72 -14.72 -10.82
C ASP A 457 -1.65 -14.91 -12.34
N ILE A 458 -2.77 -15.28 -12.97
CA ILE A 458 -2.93 -15.31 -14.43
C ILE A 458 -2.83 -13.90 -15.03
N VAL A 459 -3.40 -12.89 -14.38
CA VAL A 459 -3.23 -11.47 -14.77
C VAL A 459 -1.80 -11.02 -14.51
N CYS A 460 -1.23 -11.34 -13.35
CA CYS A 460 0.17 -11.06 -13.03
C CYS A 460 1.14 -11.67 -14.06
N ALA A 461 0.83 -12.84 -14.62
CA ALA A 461 1.61 -13.50 -15.66
C ALA A 461 1.66 -12.72 -16.99
N SER A 462 0.68 -11.86 -17.27
CA SER A 462 0.70 -10.94 -18.43
C SER A 462 1.50 -9.65 -18.17
N VAL A 463 1.68 -9.29 -16.89
CA VAL A 463 2.45 -8.12 -16.47
C VAL A 463 3.93 -8.47 -16.36
N TYR A 464 4.23 -9.53 -15.61
CA TYR A 464 5.59 -9.95 -15.26
C TYR A 464 6.13 -11.06 -16.15
N GLY A 465 5.27 -11.88 -16.76
CA GLY A 465 5.65 -12.99 -17.63
C GLY A 465 5.41 -12.72 -19.12
N ALA A 466 5.48 -13.78 -19.92
CA ALA A 466 5.36 -13.73 -21.38
C ALA A 466 3.99 -14.24 -21.87
N VAL A 467 2.91 -13.86 -21.20
CA VAL A 467 1.53 -14.10 -21.66
C VAL A 467 1.06 -12.88 -22.48
N PRO A 468 0.68 -13.05 -23.76
CA PRO A 468 0.19 -11.94 -24.58
C PRO A 468 -1.07 -11.31 -23.98
N VAL A 469 -1.11 -9.98 -23.88
CA VAL A 469 -2.29 -9.25 -23.39
C VAL A 469 -3.52 -9.36 -24.30
N THR A 470 -3.31 -9.84 -25.53
CA THR A 470 -4.37 -10.14 -26.53
C THR A 470 -4.89 -11.58 -26.45
N ASP A 471 -4.35 -12.42 -25.57
CA ASP A 471 -4.83 -13.80 -25.40
C ASP A 471 -6.27 -13.79 -24.84
N THR A 472 -7.23 -14.24 -25.63
CA THR A 472 -8.64 -14.20 -25.24
C THR A 472 -8.99 -15.14 -24.08
N LYS A 473 -8.15 -16.15 -23.79
CA LYS A 473 -8.27 -17.00 -22.58
C LYS A 473 -7.82 -16.28 -21.31
N LEU A 474 -6.77 -15.46 -21.40
CA LEU A 474 -6.38 -14.54 -20.33
C LEU A 474 -7.51 -13.54 -20.06
N LEU A 475 -8.05 -12.92 -21.11
CA LEU A 475 -9.15 -11.95 -20.97
C LEU A 475 -10.41 -12.59 -20.37
N ALA A 476 -10.76 -13.81 -20.77
CA ALA A 476 -11.85 -14.58 -20.17
C ALA A 476 -11.61 -14.82 -18.67
N THR A 477 -10.38 -15.22 -18.30
CA THR A 477 -10.00 -15.46 -16.91
C THR A 477 -10.06 -14.19 -16.06
N ALA A 478 -9.55 -13.07 -16.60
CA ALA A 478 -9.61 -11.75 -15.95
C ALA A 478 -11.06 -11.27 -15.76
N ALA A 479 -11.93 -11.51 -16.74
CA ALA A 479 -13.34 -11.17 -16.64
C ALA A 479 -14.05 -11.99 -15.55
N ALA A 480 -13.79 -13.30 -15.50
CA ALA A 480 -14.32 -14.18 -14.47
C ALA A 480 -13.88 -13.73 -13.08
N LEU A 481 -12.59 -13.44 -12.88
CA LEU A 481 -12.04 -12.89 -11.63
C LEU A 481 -12.73 -11.60 -11.20
N ARG A 482 -12.75 -10.60 -12.09
CA ARG A 482 -13.35 -9.30 -11.78
C ARG A 482 -14.82 -9.44 -11.39
N GLY A 483 -15.56 -10.33 -12.06
CA GLY A 483 -16.96 -10.60 -11.74
C GLY A 483 -17.17 -11.13 -10.32
N GLN A 484 -16.23 -11.92 -9.77
CA GLN A 484 -16.34 -12.47 -8.41
C GLN A 484 -16.48 -11.38 -7.35
N TRP A 485 -15.74 -10.29 -7.49
CA TRP A 485 -15.69 -9.24 -6.47
C TRP A 485 -16.53 -8.01 -6.80
N ALA A 486 -16.84 -7.79 -8.07
CA ALA A 486 -17.52 -6.58 -8.53
C ALA A 486 -19.01 -6.76 -8.80
N ASP A 487 -19.45 -7.93 -9.27
CA ASP A 487 -20.82 -8.10 -9.76
C ASP A 487 -21.81 -8.32 -8.61
N ASP A 488 -22.99 -7.70 -8.74
CA ASP A 488 -24.04 -7.78 -7.74
C ASP A 488 -24.56 -9.21 -7.59
N GLY A 489 -24.62 -9.68 -6.34
CA GLY A 489 -25.09 -11.04 -6.03
C GLY A 489 -24.06 -12.14 -6.21
N SER A 490 -22.80 -11.80 -6.55
CA SER A 490 -21.69 -12.74 -6.41
C SER A 490 -21.51 -13.14 -4.94
N ALA A 491 -21.22 -14.43 -4.70
CA ALA A 491 -20.95 -14.94 -3.35
C ALA A 491 -19.70 -14.31 -2.71
N TRP A 492 -18.82 -13.75 -3.53
CA TRP A 492 -17.53 -13.17 -3.12
C TRP A 492 -17.48 -11.65 -3.30
N GLN A 493 -18.63 -11.00 -3.56
CA GLN A 493 -18.68 -9.56 -3.77
C GLN A 493 -18.05 -8.82 -2.58
N TYR A 494 -17.13 -7.89 -2.86
CA TYR A 494 -16.64 -6.96 -1.85
C TYR A 494 -17.65 -5.82 -1.69
N PRO A 495 -18.20 -5.59 -0.49
CA PRO A 495 -19.15 -4.49 -0.29
C PRO A 495 -18.61 -3.13 -0.72
N ILE A 496 -17.32 -2.85 -0.51
CA ILE A 496 -16.72 -1.59 -0.97
C ILE A 496 -16.79 -1.38 -2.49
N ASN A 497 -16.83 -2.44 -3.31
CA ASN A 497 -16.94 -2.29 -4.75
C ASN A 497 -18.30 -1.73 -5.21
N ALA A 498 -19.36 -1.93 -4.41
CA ALA A 498 -20.66 -1.29 -4.66
C ALA A 498 -20.58 0.22 -4.38
N ASP A 499 -19.92 0.59 -3.29
CA ASP A 499 -19.68 1.98 -2.89
C ASP A 499 -18.76 2.71 -3.88
N ASP A 500 -17.69 2.06 -4.34
CA ASP A 500 -16.74 2.59 -5.32
C ASP A 500 -17.39 2.84 -6.68
N ARG A 501 -18.26 1.92 -7.11
CA ARG A 501 -19.03 2.08 -8.34
C ARG A 501 -19.89 3.36 -8.30
N ALA A 502 -20.51 3.67 -7.17
CA ALA A 502 -21.29 4.90 -6.99
C ALA A 502 -20.41 6.18 -7.04
N ARG A 503 -19.11 6.06 -6.76
CA ARG A 503 -18.11 7.14 -6.86
C ARG A 503 -17.45 7.23 -8.23
N GLY A 504 -17.66 6.24 -9.11
CA GLY A 504 -17.02 6.14 -10.42
C GLY A 504 -15.55 5.69 -10.35
N ILE A 505 -15.18 4.94 -9.31
CA ILE A 505 -13.85 4.32 -9.14
C ILE A 505 -14.00 2.80 -9.00
N GLY A 506 -12.87 2.10 -8.99
CA GLY A 506 -12.81 0.65 -8.80
C GLY A 506 -13.19 -0.16 -10.04
N PRO A 507 -13.49 -1.45 -9.89
CA PRO A 507 -13.48 -2.20 -8.62
C PRO A 507 -12.06 -2.50 -8.12
N LEU A 508 -11.92 -2.73 -6.82
CA LEU A 508 -10.76 -3.36 -6.21
C LEU A 508 -10.83 -4.89 -6.33
N LEU A 509 -9.68 -5.56 -6.42
CA LEU A 509 -9.55 -7.01 -6.63
C LEU A 509 -8.69 -7.68 -5.55
N GLY A 510 -9.00 -8.92 -5.20
CA GLY A 510 -8.17 -9.75 -4.33
C GLY A 510 -7.31 -10.76 -5.09
N ARG A 511 -6.80 -11.78 -4.38
CA ARG A 511 -5.97 -12.85 -4.95
C ARG A 511 -6.79 -13.91 -5.68
N TYR A 512 -7.75 -14.52 -4.98
CA TYR A 512 -8.65 -15.53 -5.51
C TYR A 512 -9.93 -15.64 -4.65
N PRO A 513 -11.03 -16.20 -5.18
CA PRO A 513 -12.25 -16.42 -4.40
C PRO A 513 -12.03 -17.40 -3.24
N GLY A 514 -12.56 -17.11 -2.05
CA GLY A 514 -12.36 -17.96 -0.87
C GLY A 514 -11.04 -17.74 -0.15
N ASP A 515 -10.27 -16.72 -0.52
CA ASP A 515 -9.11 -16.26 0.24
C ASP A 515 -9.51 -15.85 1.67
N ILE A 516 -8.69 -16.26 2.64
CA ILE A 516 -8.87 -16.01 4.08
C ILE A 516 -7.69 -15.28 4.71
N TYR A 517 -6.64 -14.99 3.94
CA TYR A 517 -5.45 -14.32 4.47
C TYR A 517 -5.69 -12.81 4.58
N ASP A 518 -5.30 -12.24 5.70
CA ASP A 518 -5.67 -10.87 6.06
C ASP A 518 -4.56 -10.12 6.85
N GLY A 519 -3.38 -10.75 6.95
CA GLY A 519 -2.23 -10.26 7.71
C GLY A 519 -2.19 -10.66 9.20
N ASP A 520 -3.27 -11.21 9.75
CA ASP A 520 -3.32 -11.81 11.08
C ASP A 520 -3.61 -13.31 10.95
N VAL A 521 -2.55 -14.12 10.94
CA VAL A 521 -2.74 -15.58 10.81
C VAL A 521 -3.18 -16.23 12.13
N SER A 522 -3.08 -15.50 13.25
CA SER A 522 -3.50 -15.96 14.57
C SER A 522 -5.01 -15.83 14.77
N ASP A 523 -5.64 -14.81 14.19
CA ASP A 523 -7.10 -14.60 14.23
C ASP A 523 -7.65 -14.07 12.88
N PRO A 524 -7.56 -14.87 11.79
CA PRO A 524 -7.90 -14.40 10.46
C PRO A 524 -9.39 -14.08 10.34
N VAL A 525 -9.71 -12.90 9.79
CA VAL A 525 -11.10 -12.53 9.51
C VAL A 525 -11.53 -13.11 8.17
N GLN A 526 -12.55 -13.97 8.21
CA GLN A 526 -13.11 -14.59 7.01
C GLN A 526 -13.80 -13.56 6.10
N GLY A 527 -13.45 -13.52 4.81
CA GLY A 527 -14.13 -12.66 3.83
C GLY A 527 -13.29 -12.30 2.60
N GLY A 528 -11.98 -12.49 2.66
CA GLY A 528 -11.06 -12.05 1.62
C GLY A 528 -11.01 -10.52 1.53
N HIS A 529 -9.87 -10.01 1.09
CA HIS A 529 -9.62 -8.59 1.06
C HIS A 529 -9.07 -8.19 -0.31
N PRO A 530 -9.46 -7.02 -0.85
CA PRO A 530 -8.80 -6.49 -2.02
C PRO A 530 -7.33 -6.13 -1.73
N TRP A 531 -6.48 -6.29 -2.75
CA TRP A 531 -5.05 -6.00 -2.71
C TRP A 531 -4.73 -4.87 -3.68
N ALA A 532 -3.89 -3.94 -3.24
CA ALA A 532 -3.45 -2.81 -4.08
C ALA A 532 -2.74 -3.32 -5.34
N LEU A 533 -1.80 -4.26 -5.20
CA LEU A 533 -1.05 -4.83 -6.33
C LEU A 533 -1.95 -5.57 -7.33
N CYS A 534 -2.93 -6.34 -6.84
CA CYS A 534 -3.85 -7.10 -7.70
C CYS A 534 -4.71 -6.17 -8.56
N THR A 535 -5.21 -5.11 -7.93
CA THR A 535 -5.97 -4.05 -8.59
C THR A 535 -5.11 -3.32 -9.63
N ALA A 536 -3.87 -2.96 -9.26
CA ALA A 536 -2.95 -2.30 -10.17
C ALA A 536 -2.54 -3.18 -11.36
N ASN A 537 -2.36 -4.49 -11.17
CA ASN A 537 -2.00 -5.40 -12.26
C ASN A 537 -3.15 -5.60 -13.27
N LEU A 538 -4.42 -5.61 -12.86
CA LEU A 538 -5.52 -5.60 -13.83
C LEU A 538 -5.63 -4.25 -14.56
N ALA A 539 -5.42 -3.13 -13.85
CA ALA A 539 -5.34 -1.83 -14.51
C ALA A 539 -4.22 -1.79 -15.56
N GLU A 540 -3.06 -2.37 -15.25
CA GLU A 540 -1.96 -2.52 -16.19
C GLU A 540 -2.30 -3.39 -17.41
N LEU A 541 -3.02 -4.51 -17.22
CA LEU A 541 -3.53 -5.32 -18.33
C LEU A 541 -4.41 -4.47 -19.26
N TYR A 542 -5.32 -3.66 -18.72
CA TYR A 542 -6.13 -2.75 -19.53
C TYR A 542 -5.28 -1.76 -20.33
N TYR A 543 -4.29 -1.13 -19.71
CA TYR A 543 -3.43 -0.17 -20.41
C TYR A 543 -2.57 -0.82 -21.50
N ARG A 544 -1.95 -1.96 -21.22
CA ARG A 544 -1.14 -2.69 -22.20
C ARG A 544 -1.98 -3.19 -23.37
N LEU A 545 -3.18 -3.71 -23.10
CA LEU A 545 -4.10 -4.11 -24.17
C LEU A 545 -4.57 -2.91 -25.00
N ALA A 546 -4.86 -1.77 -24.38
CA ALA A 546 -5.20 -0.54 -25.11
C ALA A 546 -4.09 -0.13 -26.07
N ALA A 547 -2.83 -0.15 -25.60
CA ALA A 547 -1.67 0.17 -26.42
C ALA A 547 -1.48 -0.84 -27.58
N GLU A 548 -1.69 -2.13 -27.33
CA GLU A 548 -1.58 -3.17 -28.37
C GLU A 548 -2.68 -3.05 -29.43
N ILE A 549 -3.93 -2.75 -29.02
CA ILE A 549 -5.05 -2.48 -29.93
C ILE A 549 -4.76 -1.26 -30.80
N GLU A 550 -4.19 -0.19 -30.23
CA GLU A 550 -3.80 1.00 -31.00
C GLU A 550 -2.64 0.73 -31.96
N SER A 551 -1.68 -0.08 -31.55
CA SER A 551 -0.54 -0.47 -32.39
C SER A 551 -0.98 -1.34 -33.58
N THR A 552 -1.78 -2.37 -33.32
CA THR A 552 -2.18 -3.38 -34.30
C THR A 552 -3.44 -3.00 -35.08
N GLN A 553 -4.22 -2.04 -34.57
CA GLN A 553 -5.57 -1.70 -35.05
C GLN A 553 -6.54 -2.90 -35.00
N ALA A 554 -6.27 -3.90 -34.15
CA ALA A 554 -7.06 -5.11 -34.01
C ALA A 554 -7.58 -5.26 -32.57
N VAL A 555 -8.89 -5.45 -32.43
CA VAL A 555 -9.51 -5.75 -31.13
C VAL A 555 -9.67 -7.27 -31.03
N PRO A 556 -9.09 -7.95 -30.03
CA PRO A 556 -9.21 -9.41 -29.87
C PRO A 556 -10.58 -9.77 -29.26
N LEU A 557 -11.67 -9.42 -29.97
CA LEU A 557 -13.05 -9.64 -29.52
C LEU A 557 -13.63 -10.91 -30.17
N ASP A 558 -13.79 -11.94 -29.34
CA ASP A 558 -14.40 -13.24 -29.67
C ASP A 558 -15.34 -13.69 -28.54
N ASP A 559 -15.85 -14.91 -28.59
CA ASP A 559 -16.78 -15.42 -27.57
C ASP A 559 -16.13 -15.60 -26.19
N LEU A 560 -14.81 -15.82 -26.12
CA LEU A 560 -14.09 -15.96 -24.85
C LEU A 560 -13.89 -14.59 -24.17
N SER A 561 -13.49 -13.59 -24.95
CA SER A 561 -13.14 -12.25 -24.48
C SER A 561 -14.33 -11.29 -24.38
N ARG A 562 -15.49 -11.62 -24.96
CA ARG A 562 -16.70 -10.79 -24.92
C ARG A 562 -17.08 -10.35 -23.48
N PRO A 563 -17.06 -11.20 -22.44
CA PRO A 563 -17.35 -10.76 -21.07
C PRO A 563 -16.37 -9.70 -20.54
N PHE A 564 -15.09 -9.79 -20.91
CA PHE A 564 -14.06 -8.82 -20.52
C PHE A 564 -14.35 -7.42 -21.09
N PHE A 565 -14.65 -7.36 -22.39
CA PHE A 565 -14.96 -6.11 -23.07
C PHE A 565 -16.31 -5.52 -22.60
N ALA A 566 -17.30 -6.38 -22.30
CA ALA A 566 -18.58 -5.93 -21.76
C ALA A 566 -18.42 -5.21 -20.40
N GLN A 567 -17.47 -5.63 -19.56
CA GLN A 567 -17.19 -4.98 -18.26
C GLN A 567 -16.67 -3.54 -18.38
N VAL A 568 -16.14 -3.17 -19.55
CA VAL A 568 -15.72 -1.78 -19.88
C VAL A 568 -16.67 -1.08 -20.84
N GLY A 569 -17.89 -1.62 -21.02
CA GLY A 569 -18.95 -1.00 -21.82
C GLY A 569 -18.90 -1.30 -23.32
N ILE A 570 -18.11 -2.29 -23.75
CA ILE A 570 -17.98 -2.69 -25.16
C ILE A 570 -18.74 -4.01 -25.38
N THR A 571 -19.98 -3.92 -25.85
CA THR A 571 -20.86 -5.08 -26.13
C THR A 571 -20.85 -5.51 -27.59
N ASP A 572 -20.50 -4.59 -28.48
CA ASP A 572 -20.51 -4.74 -29.93
C ASP A 572 -19.17 -4.26 -30.51
N PRO A 573 -18.78 -4.70 -31.73
CA PRO A 573 -17.58 -4.21 -32.38
C PRO A 573 -17.57 -2.68 -32.51
N GLN A 574 -16.53 -2.04 -32.00
CA GLN A 574 -16.31 -0.60 -32.04
C GLN A 574 -14.92 -0.28 -32.63
N PRO A 575 -14.67 0.95 -33.09
CA PRO A 575 -13.35 1.36 -33.57
C PRO A 575 -12.25 1.10 -32.53
N PRO A 576 -11.05 0.61 -32.93
CA PRO A 576 -9.94 0.31 -32.01
C PRO A 576 -9.62 1.44 -31.02
N ALA A 577 -9.61 2.69 -31.48
CA ALA A 577 -9.36 3.85 -30.64
C ALA A 577 -10.41 4.05 -29.53
N GLN A 578 -11.69 3.73 -29.81
CA GLN A 578 -12.76 3.82 -28.82
C GLN A 578 -12.64 2.72 -27.76
N VAL A 579 -12.28 1.51 -28.18
CA VAL A 579 -12.02 0.39 -27.27
C VAL A 579 -10.82 0.68 -26.37
N ALA A 580 -9.72 1.17 -26.95
CA ALA A 580 -8.52 1.56 -26.20
C ALA A 580 -8.82 2.65 -25.16
N GLU A 581 -9.66 3.63 -25.49
CA GLU A 581 -10.06 4.67 -24.55
C GLU A 581 -10.93 4.13 -23.41
N ALA A 582 -11.86 3.22 -23.70
CA ALA A 582 -12.67 2.58 -22.66
C ALA A 582 -11.81 1.77 -21.69
N LEU A 583 -10.82 1.02 -22.21
CA LEU A 583 -9.85 0.27 -21.40
C LEU A 583 -9.02 1.21 -20.51
N ARG A 584 -8.48 2.30 -21.06
CA ARG A 584 -7.76 3.31 -20.28
C ARG A 584 -8.64 3.91 -19.18
N GLY A 585 -9.88 4.27 -19.50
CA GLY A 585 -10.83 4.79 -18.53
C GLY A 585 -11.12 3.82 -17.39
N ALA A 586 -11.23 2.51 -17.68
CA ALA A 586 -11.41 1.48 -16.68
C ALA A 586 -10.16 1.31 -15.78
N GLY A 587 -8.95 1.26 -16.37
CA GLY A 587 -7.70 1.24 -15.61
C GLY A 587 -7.55 2.48 -14.70
N ASP A 588 -7.92 3.65 -15.20
CA ASP A 588 -7.89 4.91 -14.44
C ASP A 588 -8.80 4.85 -13.21
N ALA A 589 -10.02 4.31 -13.37
CA ALA A 589 -10.97 4.15 -12.28
C ALA A 589 -10.43 3.21 -11.19
N MET A 590 -9.78 2.12 -11.59
CA MET A 590 -9.16 1.16 -10.67
C MET A 590 -7.99 1.77 -9.88
N LEU A 591 -7.05 2.46 -10.56
CA LEU A 591 -5.94 3.12 -9.86
C LEU A 591 -6.45 4.24 -8.93
N ARG A 592 -7.52 4.94 -9.29
CA ARG A 592 -8.14 5.93 -8.39
C ARG A 592 -8.78 5.31 -7.16
N ALA A 593 -9.28 4.08 -7.23
CA ALA A 593 -9.73 3.36 -6.04
C ALA A 593 -8.56 3.02 -5.12
N VAL A 594 -7.43 2.55 -5.66
CA VAL A 594 -6.20 2.35 -4.86
C VAL A 594 -5.79 3.64 -4.14
N VAL A 595 -5.79 4.78 -4.84
CA VAL A 595 -5.48 6.08 -4.23
C VAL A 595 -6.53 6.50 -3.19
N PHE A 596 -7.81 6.26 -3.46
CA PHE A 596 -8.90 6.63 -2.55
C PHE A 596 -8.84 5.87 -1.23
N HIS A 597 -8.46 4.59 -1.28
CA HIS A 597 -8.37 3.71 -0.11
C HIS A 597 -7.01 3.77 0.61
N SER A 598 -6.01 4.42 0.01
CA SER A 598 -4.70 4.63 0.62
C SER A 598 -4.73 5.47 1.90
N ASP A 599 -3.82 5.22 2.83
CA ASP A 599 -3.59 6.10 3.99
C ASP A 599 -2.57 7.18 3.65
N HIS A 600 -3.03 8.35 3.19
CA HIS A 600 -2.14 9.44 2.75
C HIS A 600 -1.12 9.00 1.67
N TYR A 601 -1.58 8.18 0.71
CA TYR A 601 -0.77 7.55 -0.33
C TYR A 601 0.13 6.41 0.14
N GLU A 602 0.18 6.12 1.44
CA GLU A 602 0.75 4.86 1.89
C GLU A 602 -0.13 3.71 1.39
N LEU A 603 0.48 2.68 0.83
CA LEU A 603 -0.18 1.47 0.35
C LEU A 603 0.23 0.29 1.23
N SER A 604 -0.72 -0.31 1.94
CA SER A 604 -0.51 -1.61 2.57
C SER A 604 -0.62 -2.71 1.52
N GLU A 605 -0.48 -3.94 1.99
CA GLU A 605 -0.76 -5.10 1.17
C GLU A 605 -2.25 -5.18 0.75
N GLN A 606 -3.16 -4.87 1.67
CA GLN A 606 -4.60 -5.08 1.50
C GLN A 606 -5.43 -3.87 1.92
N PHE A 607 -6.69 -3.87 1.48
CA PHE A 607 -7.75 -3.01 2.00
C PHE A 607 -8.85 -3.90 2.60
N ASP A 608 -9.43 -3.50 3.73
CA ASP A 608 -10.58 -4.18 4.30
C ASP A 608 -11.77 -4.17 3.32
N SER A 609 -12.39 -5.33 3.06
CA SER A 609 -13.38 -5.46 1.97
C SER A 609 -14.72 -4.77 2.26
N ARG A 610 -14.94 -4.30 3.49
CA ARG A 610 -16.17 -3.62 3.92
C ARG A 610 -15.98 -2.13 4.19
N SER A 611 -14.90 -1.76 4.86
CA SER A 611 -14.60 -0.37 5.22
C SER A 611 -13.68 0.31 4.22
N GLY A 612 -12.87 -0.47 3.50
CA GLY A 612 -11.88 0.06 2.56
C GLY A 612 -10.67 0.69 3.24
N TYR A 613 -10.47 0.50 4.55
CA TYR A 613 -9.26 0.93 5.23
C TYR A 613 -8.09 -0.01 4.97
N GLU A 614 -6.88 0.53 4.99
CA GLU A 614 -5.63 -0.22 4.95
C GLU A 614 -5.63 -1.39 5.94
N LYS A 615 -5.19 -2.56 5.47
CA LYS A 615 -5.16 -3.82 6.23
C LYS A 615 -3.91 -4.64 5.87
N SER A 616 -3.57 -5.60 6.73
CA SER A 616 -2.32 -6.37 6.69
C SER A 616 -1.09 -5.47 6.84
N VAL A 617 0.07 -5.95 6.40
CA VAL A 617 1.35 -5.24 6.49
C VAL A 617 1.29 -3.90 5.78
N ARG A 618 1.75 -2.86 6.47
CA ARG A 618 1.77 -1.50 5.93
C ARG A 618 2.92 -1.34 4.97
N ASN A 619 2.76 -0.47 3.99
CA ASN A 619 3.86 -0.03 3.15
C ASN A 619 4.54 -1.18 2.40
N LEU A 620 3.74 -2.06 1.79
CA LEU A 620 4.24 -3.18 1.01
C LEU A 620 4.93 -2.68 -0.26
N THR A 621 6.20 -3.04 -0.45
CA THR A 621 7.02 -2.59 -1.58
C THR A 621 6.39 -2.98 -2.92
N TRP A 622 5.83 -4.19 -3.02
CA TRP A 622 5.18 -4.67 -4.24
C TRP A 622 3.90 -3.88 -4.58
N SER A 623 3.12 -3.42 -3.59
CA SER A 623 1.96 -2.55 -3.84
C SER A 623 2.37 -1.25 -4.57
N TYR A 624 3.46 -0.62 -4.13
CA TYR A 624 4.00 0.55 -4.83
C TYR A 624 4.53 0.19 -6.21
N ALA A 625 5.31 -0.89 -6.34
CA ALA A 625 5.91 -1.27 -7.61
C ALA A 625 4.85 -1.58 -8.67
N ALA A 626 3.76 -2.26 -8.29
CA ALA A 626 2.63 -2.54 -9.18
C ALA A 626 1.90 -1.25 -9.60
N PHE A 627 1.70 -0.30 -8.69
CA PHE A 627 1.11 1.01 -9.03
C PHE A 627 1.97 1.78 -10.04
N LEU A 628 3.28 1.83 -9.81
CA LEU A 628 4.24 2.52 -10.69
C LEU A 628 4.26 1.90 -12.09
N SER A 629 4.34 0.57 -12.17
CA SER A 629 4.29 -0.18 -13.43
C SER A 629 3.00 0.11 -14.21
N ALA A 630 1.85 0.09 -13.53
CA ALA A 630 0.56 0.41 -14.16
C ALA A 630 0.50 1.85 -14.69
N VAL A 631 0.98 2.84 -13.92
CA VAL A 631 1.02 4.24 -14.37
C VAL A 631 1.99 4.43 -15.54
N ARG A 632 3.11 3.70 -15.59
CA ARG A 632 4.02 3.72 -16.74
C ARG A 632 3.34 3.14 -17.99
N ALA A 633 2.64 2.01 -17.86
CA ALA A 633 1.90 1.38 -18.95
C ALA A 633 0.74 2.23 -19.48
N ARG A 634 0.14 3.08 -18.63
CA ARG A 634 -0.93 4.03 -19.00
C ARG A 634 -0.50 5.02 -20.09
N THR A 635 0.76 5.44 -20.10
CA THR A 635 1.25 6.47 -21.01
C THR A 635 1.58 5.84 -22.36
N PRO A 636 1.09 6.37 -23.50
CA PRO A 636 1.48 5.84 -24.81
C PRO A 636 3.01 5.87 -24.93
N GLN A 637 3.61 4.70 -25.14
CA GLN A 637 5.05 4.62 -25.36
C GLN A 637 5.41 5.50 -26.57
N GLN A 638 6.15 6.57 -26.34
CA GLN A 638 6.83 7.21 -27.46
C GLN A 638 7.82 6.19 -28.02
N PRO A 639 7.95 6.07 -29.36
CA PRO A 639 8.94 5.17 -29.95
C PRO A 639 10.29 5.46 -29.32
N VAL A 640 10.92 4.40 -28.80
CA VAL A 640 12.22 4.45 -28.12
C VAL A 640 13.15 5.34 -28.95
N LYS A 641 13.51 6.51 -28.40
CA LYS A 641 14.61 7.28 -28.96
C LYS A 641 15.84 6.41 -28.75
N THR A 642 16.25 5.70 -29.79
CA THR A 642 17.58 5.10 -29.84
C THR A 642 18.53 6.24 -29.52
N ALA A 643 19.12 6.22 -28.32
CA ALA A 643 20.08 7.22 -27.93
C ALA A 643 21.30 7.04 -28.83
N LEU A 644 21.31 7.73 -29.96
CA LEU A 644 22.53 8.09 -30.66
C LEU A 644 23.27 9.03 -29.70
N ARG A 645 23.96 8.44 -28.71
CA ARG A 645 25.02 9.11 -27.96
C ARG A 645 26.01 9.59 -29.01
N LYS A 646 26.00 10.91 -29.26
CA LYS A 646 27.00 11.57 -30.09
C LYS A 646 28.36 11.26 -29.51
N THR A 647 29.11 10.41 -30.19
CA THR A 647 30.52 10.17 -29.92
C THR A 647 31.33 11.43 -30.26
N ALA A 648 32.16 11.81 -29.29
CA ALA A 648 33.41 12.58 -29.39
C ALA A 648 33.42 13.96 -30.10
N LYS A 649 33.73 15.00 -29.31
CA LYS A 649 34.70 16.02 -29.76
C LYS A 649 36.02 15.74 -29.08
N ALA A 650 36.91 15.05 -29.81
CA ALA A 650 38.32 14.94 -29.44
C ALA A 650 38.94 16.35 -29.35
N ARG A 651 39.59 16.65 -28.24
CA ARG A 651 40.51 17.79 -28.13
C ARG A 651 41.66 17.56 -29.11
N ARG A 652 41.88 18.50 -30.04
CA ARG A 652 43.14 18.58 -30.81
C ARG A 652 44.26 19.01 -29.86
N PRO A 653 45.47 18.45 -29.99
CA PRO A 653 46.65 19.01 -29.36
C PRO A 653 47.16 20.16 -30.23
N GLU A 654 47.31 21.36 -29.65
CA GLU A 654 48.12 22.41 -30.24
C GLU A 654 49.45 22.46 -29.49
N GLY A 655 50.49 22.01 -30.19
CA GLY A 655 51.85 22.47 -29.99
C GLY A 655 52.37 22.92 -31.35
N VAL A 656 52.57 24.23 -31.50
CA VAL A 656 53.74 24.98 -32.02
C VAL A 656 53.39 26.46 -31.92
#